data_AF-K1QSU0-F1
#
_entry.id   AF-K1QSU0-F1
#
_cell.length_a   1.000
_cell.length_b   1.000
_cell.length_c   1.000
_cell.angle_alpha   90.00
_cell.angle_beta   90.00
_cell.angle_gamma   90.00
#
_symmetry.space_group_name_H-M   'P 1'
#
loop_
_entity.id
_entity.type
_entity.pdbx_description
1 polymer ?
#
loop_
_entity_poly.entity_id
_entity_poly.type
_entity_poly.pdbx_seq_one_letter_code
_entity_poly.pdbx_strand_id
1 'polypeptide(L)'
;MKQKKEFCNTEEKTDLMKEINRKVTLIRNKGDNIHNMSVLQKGEGEILLSRRTQNKFSLKQYGPCPECFEWIQLEKSVATHRTSCPAFKTGSYFQSKGSVIIQAKVMAGKIIPESSKILQKEVLPAMRRDSITDCVLEDHIILMLGDIWLSKNIDNKRKRKHYASYHMRLAGRLLLLVRETTNLSLSMSDFLVPKYFDVFVSCALKACDGVDKEESDEYDLDHPSTALKIGFDLCRLASVKLGNSIKFGEEQGRLDASNFLNLMKLEWTVKVTKIAKSTLNERHFNAQKSLPDPEDIAKLAKHITNELTNFDVENMTPDNYRKGVILSESRLLLYNRRRPGELEALSLKCYENRSKEMSAVDKSLRLDLTDLEKQMLDTQHVIEVRGKRRSAQPEDCKLFQLCIPSVPVICPKEVLPILQYLANLTARRKGGVKPGNPYLFANTANGVVKAGEALDDIKEKANLRSPHLIYCTNLRKHCATIAQVIGLQDHEMKWLCQHLGHTQKVHAIHYRATSGMIERIEISKLMLMQETNSVSKFAGKNLRDIQFEDILGDSDTTNDSNDLVDTNDESNDHVDALDATSENPIVSVLDNDFGRRSTNKVTRVQWSKDEEQELREYLSDYIGKKCPGMKACKYAIEQTALLGCFHIMG
;
A
#
# COMPACT_ATOMS: atom_id res chain seq x y z
N MET A 1 -54.49 10.48 47.30
CA MET A 1 -54.55 9.36 46.30
C MET A 1 -55.29 9.72 45.00
N LYS A 2 -56.42 10.46 45.01
CA LYS A 2 -57.11 10.90 43.78
C LYS A 2 -56.24 11.80 42.86
N GLN A 3 -55.55 12.80 43.41
CA GLN A 3 -54.64 13.66 42.62
C GLN A 3 -53.46 12.91 41.97
N LYS A 4 -52.88 11.90 42.64
CA LYS A 4 -51.83 11.03 42.05
C LYS A 4 -52.37 10.15 40.92
N LYS A 5 -53.62 9.69 41.01
CA LYS A 5 -54.30 8.93 39.95
C LYS A 5 -54.67 9.80 38.75
N GLU A 6 -55.08 11.05 38.96
CA GLU A 6 -55.30 12.01 37.87
C GLU A 6 -54.00 12.41 37.19
N PHE A 7 -52.93 12.73 37.94
CA PHE A 7 -51.63 13.09 37.37
C PHE A 7 -51.02 11.97 36.51
N CYS A 8 -51.06 10.73 37.00
CA CYS A 8 -50.54 9.55 36.29
C CYS A 8 -51.34 9.25 35.00
N ASN A 9 -52.66 9.49 35.03
CA ASN A 9 -53.56 9.30 33.88
C ASN A 9 -53.42 10.43 32.83
N THR A 10 -53.05 11.65 33.25
CA THR A 10 -52.65 12.73 32.33
C THR A 10 -51.29 12.49 31.68
N GLU A 11 -50.29 12.00 32.41
CA GLU A 11 -48.97 11.67 31.85
C GLU A 11 -49.09 10.56 30.79
N GLU A 12 -49.80 9.47 31.08
CA GLU A 12 -50.06 8.40 30.11
C GLU A 12 -50.81 8.88 28.86
N LYS A 13 -51.83 9.74 29.02
CA LYS A 13 -52.51 10.37 27.88
C LYS A 13 -51.56 11.25 27.05
N THR A 14 -50.69 12.02 27.70
CA THR A 14 -49.74 12.88 26.98
C THR A 14 -48.69 12.09 26.23
N ASP A 15 -48.23 10.96 26.77
CA ASP A 15 -47.25 10.10 26.10
C ASP A 15 -47.88 9.32 24.94
N LEU A 16 -49.12 8.85 25.09
CA LEU A 16 -49.89 8.25 24.00
C LEU A 16 -50.11 9.26 22.85
N MET A 17 -50.45 10.51 23.18
CA MET A 17 -50.63 11.58 22.19
C MET A 17 -49.33 11.91 21.45
N LYS A 18 -48.19 11.94 22.15
CA LYS A 18 -46.86 12.08 21.54
C LYS A 18 -46.57 10.91 20.58
N GLU A 19 -46.91 9.68 20.95
CA GLU A 19 -46.70 8.52 20.10
C GLU A 19 -47.60 8.51 18.86
N ILE A 20 -48.87 8.93 19.00
CA ILE A 20 -49.80 9.11 17.87
C ILE A 20 -49.25 10.16 16.91
N ASN A 21 -48.86 11.34 17.41
CA ASN A 21 -48.29 12.40 16.59
C ASN A 21 -47.03 11.95 15.85
N ARG A 22 -46.16 11.19 16.52
CA ARG A 22 -44.97 10.58 15.91
C ARG A 22 -45.34 9.65 14.75
N LYS A 23 -46.31 8.74 14.93
CA LYS A 23 -46.76 7.81 13.88
C LYS A 23 -47.42 8.54 12.71
N VAL A 24 -48.24 9.55 12.97
CA VAL A 24 -48.87 10.39 11.94
C VAL A 24 -47.82 11.11 11.10
N THR A 25 -46.79 11.69 11.72
CA THR A 25 -45.68 12.33 11.00
C THR A 25 -44.95 11.34 10.08
N LEU A 26 -44.69 10.12 10.55
CA LEU A 26 -44.06 9.09 9.71
C LEU A 26 -44.90 8.71 8.49
N ILE A 27 -46.23 8.63 8.64
CA ILE A 27 -47.14 8.36 7.53
C ILE A 27 -47.14 9.52 6.53
N ARG A 28 -47.20 10.77 7.01
CA ARG A 28 -47.12 11.98 6.16
C ARG A 28 -45.83 12.00 5.35
N ASN A 29 -44.67 11.85 6.02
CA ASN A 29 -43.38 11.84 5.34
C ASN A 29 -43.29 10.75 4.27
N LYS A 30 -43.89 9.57 4.52
CA LYS A 30 -43.93 8.48 3.54
C LYS A 30 -44.80 8.86 2.34
N GLY A 31 -45.95 9.49 2.56
CA GLY A 31 -46.81 10.03 1.50
C GLY A 31 -46.10 11.10 0.67
N ASP A 32 -45.49 12.09 1.32
CA ASP A 32 -44.72 13.16 0.67
C ASP A 32 -43.57 12.59 -0.16
N ASN A 33 -42.88 11.57 0.36
CA ASN A 33 -41.82 10.90 -0.38
C ASN A 33 -42.34 10.18 -1.64
N ILE A 34 -43.48 9.48 -1.56
CA ILE A 34 -44.08 8.83 -2.75
C ILE A 34 -44.41 9.87 -3.82
N HIS A 35 -45.01 11.00 -3.42
CA HIS A 35 -45.29 12.13 -4.32
C HIS A 35 -44.01 12.67 -4.95
N ASN A 36 -43.01 13.00 -4.14
CA ASN A 36 -41.74 13.56 -4.61
C ASN A 36 -41.01 12.61 -5.56
N MET A 37 -41.03 11.31 -5.28
CA MET A 37 -40.45 10.31 -6.18
C MET A 37 -41.20 10.23 -7.52
N SER A 38 -42.53 10.39 -7.52
CA SER A 38 -43.31 10.48 -8.77
C SER A 38 -42.98 11.73 -9.58
N VAL A 39 -42.84 12.88 -8.92
CA VAL A 39 -42.41 14.14 -9.56
C VAL A 39 -41.01 14.00 -10.16
N LEU A 40 -40.07 13.38 -9.43
CA LEU A 40 -38.74 13.09 -9.95
C LEU A 40 -38.75 12.20 -11.19
N GLN A 41 -39.60 11.18 -11.22
CA GLN A 41 -39.73 10.28 -12.38
C GLN A 41 -40.34 10.96 -13.60
N LYS A 42 -41.33 11.84 -13.39
CA LYS A 42 -42.01 12.57 -14.47
C LYS A 42 -41.18 13.75 -14.99
N GLY A 43 -40.28 14.30 -14.16
CA GLY A 43 -39.48 15.48 -14.48
C GLY A 43 -40.25 16.80 -14.40
N GLU A 44 -41.53 16.77 -14.04
CA GLU A 44 -42.43 17.92 -13.92
C GLU A 44 -43.23 17.87 -12.61
N GLY A 45 -43.51 19.04 -12.02
CA GLY A 45 -44.30 19.20 -10.80
C GLY A 45 -43.54 19.82 -9.62
N GLU A 46 -44.22 19.93 -8.48
CA GLU A 46 -43.67 20.53 -7.24
C GLU A 46 -43.19 19.48 -6.25
N ILE A 47 -42.02 19.73 -5.66
CA ILE A 47 -41.44 18.91 -4.58
C ILE A 47 -41.90 19.42 -3.22
N LEU A 48 -42.46 18.52 -2.42
CA LEU A 48 -42.90 18.76 -1.04
C LEU A 48 -41.69 18.70 -0.09
N LEU A 49 -41.47 19.78 0.65
CA LEU A 49 -40.37 19.92 1.61
C LEU A 49 -40.93 20.26 2.99
N SER A 50 -40.34 19.73 4.05
CA SER A 50 -40.77 20.05 5.41
C SER A 50 -40.42 21.49 5.82
N ARG A 51 -39.35 22.05 5.25
CA ARG A 51 -38.96 23.46 5.39
C ARG A 51 -38.48 24.03 4.07
N ARG A 52 -39.13 25.10 3.59
CA ARG A 52 -38.63 25.91 2.46
C ARG A 52 -37.61 26.93 2.96
N THR A 53 -36.45 27.00 2.33
CA THR A 53 -35.47 28.08 2.52
C THR A 53 -35.74 29.21 1.53
N GLN A 54 -35.50 30.47 1.90
CA GLN A 54 -35.69 31.62 1.00
C GLN A 54 -34.63 31.75 -0.13
N ASN A 55 -33.62 30.89 -0.15
CA ASN A 55 -32.55 30.90 -1.17
C ASN A 55 -32.96 30.17 -2.46
N LYS A 56 -32.20 30.38 -3.55
CA LYS A 56 -32.34 29.66 -4.83
C LYS A 56 -32.51 28.15 -4.59
N PHE A 57 -33.68 27.63 -4.99
CA PHE A 57 -34.01 26.22 -4.84
C PHE A 57 -33.19 25.38 -5.82
N SER A 58 -32.47 24.38 -5.30
CA SER A 58 -31.77 23.39 -6.10
C SER A 58 -32.14 22.00 -5.61
N LEU A 59 -32.87 21.26 -6.42
CA LEU A 59 -33.29 19.89 -6.12
C LEU A 59 -32.09 18.99 -5.78
N LYS A 60 -30.91 19.25 -6.35
CA LYS A 60 -29.67 18.50 -6.07
C LYS A 60 -29.31 18.49 -4.58
N GLN A 61 -29.64 19.55 -3.83
CA GLN A 61 -29.28 19.71 -2.41
C GLN A 61 -30.23 19.00 -1.42
N TYR A 62 -31.36 18.48 -1.88
CA TYR A 62 -32.39 17.87 -1.02
C TYR A 62 -32.46 16.35 -1.20
N GLY A 63 -32.96 15.63 -0.19
CA GLY A 63 -33.27 14.21 -0.34
C GLY A 63 -34.00 13.65 0.88
N PRO A 64 -34.59 12.45 0.75
CA PRO A 64 -35.35 11.82 1.82
C PRO A 64 -34.44 11.29 2.91
N CYS A 65 -34.81 11.51 4.18
CA CYS A 65 -34.18 10.82 5.30
C CYS A 65 -34.39 9.30 5.16
N PRO A 66 -33.34 8.46 5.28
CA PRO A 66 -33.47 7.01 5.10
C PRO A 66 -34.38 6.33 6.13
N GLU A 67 -34.55 6.95 7.30
CA GLU A 67 -35.30 6.37 8.40
C GLU A 67 -36.75 6.85 8.42
N CYS A 68 -36.98 8.16 8.23
CA CYS A 68 -38.31 8.76 8.35
C CYS A 68 -38.91 9.31 7.05
N PHE A 69 -38.18 9.22 5.92
CA PHE A 69 -38.58 9.70 4.59
C PHE A 69 -38.83 11.22 4.46
N GLU A 70 -38.56 12.01 5.50
CA GLU A 70 -38.67 13.46 5.43
C GLU A 70 -37.64 14.05 4.45
N TRP A 71 -38.09 14.91 3.54
CA TRP A 71 -37.21 15.57 2.57
C TRP A 71 -36.49 16.76 3.22
N ILE A 72 -35.18 16.62 3.38
CA ILE A 72 -34.32 17.58 4.09
C ILE A 72 -33.14 18.02 3.23
N GLN A 73 -32.57 19.18 3.56
CA GLN A 73 -31.34 19.65 2.93
C GLN A 73 -30.16 18.79 3.40
N LEU A 74 -29.52 18.08 2.47
CA LEU A 74 -28.55 17.02 2.76
C LEU A 74 -27.31 17.53 3.49
N GLU A 75 -26.79 18.69 3.09
CA GLU A 75 -25.54 19.21 3.64
C GLU A 75 -25.70 19.89 5.00
N LYS A 76 -26.76 20.68 5.16
CA LYS A 76 -26.97 21.56 6.31
C LYS A 76 -27.83 20.89 7.40
N SER A 77 -28.92 20.24 7.00
CA SER A 77 -29.97 19.81 7.94
C SER A 77 -29.84 18.37 8.42
N VAL A 78 -29.01 17.53 7.79
CA VAL A 78 -28.87 16.12 8.21
C VAL A 78 -28.36 15.96 9.64
N ALA A 79 -27.42 16.80 10.07
CA ALA A 79 -26.85 16.71 11.42
C ALA A 79 -27.89 17.04 12.51
N THR A 80 -28.69 18.08 12.28
CA THR A 80 -29.73 18.54 13.21
C THR A 80 -31.00 17.69 13.14
N HIS A 81 -31.41 17.27 11.95
CA HIS A 81 -32.55 16.34 11.79
C HIS A 81 -32.28 15.02 12.51
N ARG A 82 -31.04 14.53 12.51
CA ARG A 82 -30.70 13.23 13.08
C ARG A 82 -30.99 13.09 14.58
N THR A 83 -30.86 14.17 15.36
CA THR A 83 -31.19 14.17 16.80
C THR A 83 -32.68 14.32 17.07
N SER A 84 -33.43 14.86 16.11
CA SER A 84 -34.88 15.13 16.21
C SER A 84 -35.73 14.21 15.31
N CYS A 85 -35.10 13.22 14.68
CA CYS A 85 -35.74 12.37 13.69
C CYS A 85 -36.86 11.55 14.34
N PRO A 86 -38.11 11.61 13.81
CA PRO A 86 -39.23 10.89 14.40
C PRO A 86 -39.09 9.36 14.29
N ALA A 87 -38.22 8.85 13.42
CA ALA A 87 -37.92 7.41 13.32
C ALA A 87 -36.80 6.96 14.29
N PHE A 88 -36.11 7.88 14.97
CA PHE A 88 -35.00 7.53 15.85
C PHE A 88 -35.47 6.69 17.05
N LYS A 89 -34.75 5.59 17.32
CA LYS A 89 -34.93 4.73 18.48
C LYS A 89 -33.68 4.76 19.35
N THR A 90 -33.85 4.95 20.65
CA THR A 90 -32.78 4.83 21.66
C THR A 90 -32.14 3.44 21.53
N GLY A 91 -30.83 3.39 21.27
CA GLY A 91 -30.07 2.15 21.04
C GLY A 91 -29.83 1.75 19.58
N SER A 92 -30.36 2.49 18.59
CA SER A 92 -30.06 2.25 17.17
C SER A 92 -28.60 2.60 16.82
N TYR A 93 -28.01 1.88 15.86
CA TYR A 93 -26.63 2.10 15.41
C TYR A 93 -26.47 3.50 14.82
N PHE A 94 -25.51 4.27 15.33
CA PHE A 94 -25.31 5.66 14.95
C PHE A 94 -24.64 5.75 13.55
N GLN A 95 -25.42 5.82 12.46
CA GLN A 95 -24.92 6.01 11.08
C GLN A 95 -24.20 7.34 10.82
N SER A 96 -23.01 7.37 10.23
CA SER A 96 -22.31 8.65 9.95
C SER A 96 -23.14 9.62 9.08
N LYS A 97 -22.89 10.94 9.21
CA LYS A 97 -23.52 11.96 8.33
C LYS A 97 -23.36 11.59 6.84
N GLY A 98 -22.23 10.98 6.48
CA GLY A 98 -21.92 10.51 5.12
C GLY A 98 -22.88 9.43 4.66
N SER A 99 -23.06 8.41 5.49
CA SER A 99 -23.95 7.27 5.23
C SER A 99 -25.38 7.74 4.95
N VAL A 100 -25.91 8.64 5.79
CA VAL A 100 -27.28 9.15 5.66
C VAL A 100 -27.49 9.88 4.34
N ILE A 101 -26.53 10.71 3.93
CA ILE A 101 -26.63 11.47 2.66
C ILE A 101 -26.56 10.54 1.45
N ILE A 102 -25.67 9.55 1.47
CA ILE A 102 -25.56 8.61 0.35
C ILE A 102 -26.83 7.80 0.22
N GLN A 103 -27.37 7.27 1.32
CA GLN A 103 -28.65 6.58 1.30
C GLN A 103 -29.77 7.49 0.79
N ALA A 104 -29.83 8.75 1.22
CA ALA A 104 -30.80 9.71 0.71
C ALA A 104 -30.65 9.96 -0.81
N LYS A 105 -29.41 10.11 -1.31
CA LYS A 105 -29.13 10.28 -2.74
C LYS A 105 -29.51 9.02 -3.54
N VAL A 106 -29.23 7.82 -3.04
CA VAL A 106 -29.65 6.54 -3.65
C VAL A 106 -31.17 6.44 -3.70
N MET A 107 -31.86 6.74 -2.59
CA MET A 107 -33.32 6.69 -2.51
C MET A 107 -33.99 7.70 -3.43
N ALA A 108 -33.41 8.89 -3.59
CA ALA A 108 -33.88 9.90 -4.54
C ALA A 108 -33.53 9.60 -6.00
N GLY A 109 -32.96 8.42 -6.31
CA GLY A 109 -32.55 8.05 -7.68
C GLY A 109 -31.40 8.89 -8.23
N LYS A 110 -30.68 9.64 -7.38
CA LYS A 110 -29.53 10.47 -7.78
C LYS A 110 -28.23 9.69 -7.91
N ILE A 111 -28.19 8.50 -7.32
CA ILE A 111 -27.11 7.52 -7.47
C ILE A 111 -27.78 6.25 -7.97
N ILE A 112 -27.34 5.75 -9.13
CA ILE A 112 -27.81 4.47 -9.67
C ILE A 112 -27.04 3.35 -8.92
N PRO A 113 -27.74 2.38 -8.28
CA PRO A 113 -27.12 1.38 -7.41
C PRO A 113 -26.45 0.23 -8.17
N GLU A 114 -25.74 0.50 -9.26
CA GLU A 114 -24.90 -0.50 -9.94
C GLU A 114 -23.59 -0.78 -9.19
N SER A 115 -23.21 0.11 -8.25
CA SER A 115 -22.10 -0.12 -7.32
C SER A 115 -22.40 -1.18 -6.26
N SER A 116 -21.38 -1.92 -5.84
CA SER A 116 -21.58 -2.96 -4.81
C SER A 116 -22.11 -2.39 -3.48
N LYS A 117 -22.93 -3.18 -2.77
CA LYS A 117 -23.40 -2.85 -1.41
C LYS A 117 -22.24 -2.58 -0.44
N ILE A 118 -21.08 -3.19 -0.69
CA ILE A 118 -19.86 -2.98 0.12
C ILE A 118 -19.32 -1.57 -0.12
N LEU A 119 -19.21 -1.14 -1.37
CA LEU A 119 -18.75 0.21 -1.73
C LEU A 119 -19.65 1.28 -1.10
N GLN A 120 -20.97 1.11 -1.22
CA GLN A 120 -21.96 2.04 -0.68
C GLN A 120 -21.91 2.14 0.85
N LYS A 121 -21.59 1.05 1.55
CA LYS A 121 -21.54 1.01 3.01
C LYS A 121 -20.20 1.45 3.59
N GLU A 122 -19.09 1.08 2.96
CA GLU A 122 -17.75 1.25 3.52
C GLU A 122 -16.97 2.44 2.95
N VAL A 123 -17.06 2.68 1.64
CA VAL A 123 -16.17 3.59 0.91
C VAL A 123 -16.81 4.95 0.75
N LEU A 124 -17.97 5.00 0.09
CA LEU A 124 -18.65 6.26 -0.22
C LEU A 124 -18.88 7.12 1.05
N PRO A 125 -19.31 6.56 2.21
CA PRO A 125 -19.54 7.37 3.42
C PRO A 125 -18.28 7.97 4.04
N ALA A 126 -17.11 7.43 3.71
CA ALA A 126 -15.82 7.88 4.22
C ALA A 126 -15.15 8.93 3.32
N MET A 127 -15.65 9.14 2.10
CA MET A 127 -15.10 10.12 1.17
C MET A 127 -15.34 11.56 1.65
N ARG A 128 -14.35 12.44 1.44
CA ARG A 128 -14.50 13.89 1.62
C ARG A 128 -15.58 14.41 0.68
N ARG A 129 -16.40 15.37 1.13
CA ARG A 129 -17.46 15.93 0.29
C ARG A 129 -16.96 17.16 -0.43
N ASP A 130 -16.90 17.05 -1.74
CA ASP A 130 -16.42 18.05 -2.68
C ASP A 130 -16.90 17.69 -4.09
N SER A 131 -16.63 18.58 -5.04
CA SER A 131 -16.94 18.40 -6.46
C SER A 131 -16.37 17.10 -7.04
N ILE A 132 -15.20 16.65 -6.55
CA ILE A 132 -14.60 15.38 -6.95
C ILE A 132 -15.52 14.21 -6.58
N THR A 133 -16.03 14.18 -5.35
CA THR A 133 -16.91 13.08 -4.92
C THR A 133 -18.26 13.11 -5.64
N ASP A 134 -18.81 14.29 -5.91
CA ASP A 134 -20.02 14.38 -6.72
C ASP A 134 -19.78 13.84 -8.15
N CYS A 135 -18.65 14.19 -8.77
CA CYS A 135 -18.21 13.64 -10.06
C CYS A 135 -18.09 12.11 -10.03
N VAL A 136 -17.47 11.55 -8.98
CA VAL A 136 -17.34 10.10 -8.78
C VAL A 136 -18.69 9.40 -8.63
N LEU A 137 -19.65 10.02 -7.93
CA LEU A 137 -20.97 9.44 -7.69
C LEU A 137 -21.85 9.42 -8.95
N GLU A 138 -21.61 10.35 -9.88
CA GLU A 138 -22.32 10.44 -11.16
C GLU A 138 -21.71 9.52 -12.24
N ASP A 139 -20.47 9.04 -12.06
CA ASP A 139 -19.76 8.26 -13.08
C ASP A 139 -19.71 6.75 -12.76
N HIS A 140 -20.39 5.96 -13.59
CA HIS A 140 -20.52 4.51 -13.38
C HIS A 140 -19.19 3.74 -13.43
N ILE A 141 -18.30 4.08 -14.36
CA ILE A 141 -17.06 3.31 -14.55
C ILE A 141 -16.04 3.60 -13.43
N ILE A 142 -16.07 4.80 -12.85
CA ILE A 142 -15.29 5.13 -11.64
C ILE A 142 -15.84 4.38 -10.42
N LEU A 143 -17.15 4.19 -10.29
CA LEU A 143 -17.70 3.34 -9.22
C LEU A 143 -17.21 1.89 -9.35
N MET A 144 -17.19 1.34 -10.58
CA MET A 144 -16.62 0.01 -10.84
C MET A 144 -15.13 -0.08 -10.52
N LEU A 145 -14.35 0.99 -10.75
CA LEU A 145 -12.95 1.07 -10.31
C LEU A 145 -12.85 0.91 -8.78
N GLY A 146 -13.77 1.51 -8.02
CA GLY A 146 -13.88 1.32 -6.58
C GLY A 146 -14.07 -0.14 -6.17
N ASP A 147 -14.96 -0.86 -6.86
CA ASP A 147 -15.22 -2.28 -6.61
C ASP A 147 -14.02 -3.17 -6.96
N ILE A 148 -13.28 -2.84 -8.01
CA ILE A 148 -12.00 -3.50 -8.33
C ILE A 148 -11.00 -3.33 -7.18
N TRP A 149 -10.84 -2.11 -6.67
CA TRP A 149 -9.90 -1.84 -5.57
C TRP A 149 -10.31 -2.51 -4.27
N LEU A 150 -11.62 -2.64 -3.99
CA LEU A 150 -12.11 -3.45 -2.87
C LEU A 150 -11.78 -4.94 -3.05
N SER A 151 -11.96 -5.46 -4.26
CA SER A 151 -11.69 -6.87 -4.57
C SER A 151 -10.20 -7.20 -4.50
N LYS A 152 -9.34 -6.30 -4.97
CA LYS A 152 -7.87 -6.45 -4.85
C LYS A 152 -7.35 -6.43 -3.41
N ASN A 153 -8.09 -5.82 -2.49
CA ASN A 153 -7.70 -5.66 -1.08
C ASN A 153 -8.66 -6.41 -0.14
N ILE A 154 -9.17 -7.57 -0.57
CA ILE A 154 -10.18 -8.34 0.19
C ILE A 154 -9.68 -8.81 1.55
N ASP A 155 -8.37 -9.10 1.63
CA ASP A 155 -7.64 -9.53 2.82
C ASP A 155 -7.32 -8.36 3.77
N ASN A 156 -7.25 -7.13 3.26
CA ASN A 156 -6.99 -5.93 4.05
C ASN A 156 -8.26 -5.12 4.33
N LYS A 157 -9.23 -5.71 5.05
CA LYS A 157 -10.51 -5.07 5.38
C LYS A 157 -10.37 -3.69 6.04
N ARG A 158 -9.31 -3.44 6.80
CA ARG A 158 -9.09 -2.15 7.49
C ARG A 158 -8.76 -1.03 6.50
N LYS A 159 -7.82 -1.27 5.57
CA LYS A 159 -7.30 -0.23 4.67
C LYS A 159 -7.95 -0.22 3.29
N ARG A 160 -8.65 -1.30 2.88
CA ARG A 160 -9.27 -1.40 1.54
C ARG A 160 -10.15 -0.21 1.17
N LYS A 161 -10.90 0.33 2.13
CA LYS A 161 -11.79 1.47 1.89
C LYS A 161 -11.01 2.75 1.53
N HIS A 162 -9.84 2.93 2.14
CA HIS A 162 -8.97 4.08 1.89
C HIS A 162 -8.30 3.96 0.52
N TYR A 163 -7.85 2.75 0.14
CA TYR A 163 -7.32 2.52 -1.21
C TYR A 163 -8.40 2.76 -2.28
N ALA A 164 -9.59 2.16 -2.13
CA ALA A 164 -10.69 2.37 -3.06
C ALA A 164 -11.06 3.87 -3.16
N SER A 165 -11.25 4.53 -2.01
CA SER A 165 -11.53 5.97 -1.99
C SER A 165 -10.45 6.81 -2.65
N TYR A 166 -9.17 6.50 -2.45
CA TYR A 166 -8.06 7.23 -3.05
C TYR A 166 -8.11 7.13 -4.57
N HIS A 167 -8.20 5.91 -5.11
CA HIS A 167 -8.17 5.68 -6.55
C HIS A 167 -9.43 6.19 -7.26
N MET A 168 -10.61 6.07 -6.64
CA MET A 168 -11.84 6.67 -7.17
C MET A 168 -11.73 8.20 -7.23
N ARG A 169 -11.22 8.84 -6.16
CA ARG A 169 -11.04 10.30 -6.15
C ARG A 169 -9.98 10.77 -7.13
N LEU A 170 -8.92 10.00 -7.32
CA LEU A 170 -7.90 10.29 -8.33
C LEU A 170 -8.49 10.24 -9.74
N ALA A 171 -9.28 9.22 -10.06
CA ALA A 171 -10.00 9.12 -11.32
C ALA A 171 -11.04 10.26 -11.49
N GLY A 172 -11.74 10.63 -10.41
CA GLY A 172 -12.67 11.77 -10.42
C GLY A 172 -11.98 13.11 -10.67
N ARG A 173 -10.81 13.35 -10.05
CA ARG A 173 -9.97 14.54 -10.31
C ARG A 173 -9.56 14.59 -11.77
N LEU A 174 -9.10 13.45 -12.32
CA LEU A 174 -8.73 13.34 -13.73
C LEU A 174 -9.90 13.64 -14.67
N LEU A 175 -11.09 13.10 -14.39
CA LEU A 175 -12.29 13.35 -15.19
C LEU A 175 -12.65 14.84 -15.21
N LEU A 176 -12.57 15.52 -14.08
CA LEU A 176 -12.82 16.97 -14.02
C LEU A 176 -11.83 17.75 -14.88
N LEU A 177 -10.53 17.43 -14.83
CA LEU A 177 -9.50 18.07 -15.66
C LEU A 177 -9.72 17.83 -17.16
N VAL A 178 -10.13 16.61 -17.53
CA VAL A 178 -10.43 16.27 -18.93
C VAL A 178 -11.66 17.04 -19.42
N ARG A 179 -12.71 17.14 -18.61
CA ARG A 179 -13.92 17.92 -18.92
C ARG A 179 -13.60 19.41 -19.09
N GLU A 180 -12.77 19.96 -18.23
CA GLU A 180 -12.30 21.35 -18.31
C GLU A 180 -11.48 21.59 -19.58
N THR A 181 -10.50 20.72 -19.87
CA THR A 181 -9.60 20.87 -21.02
C THR A 181 -10.33 20.70 -22.37
N THR A 182 -11.36 19.85 -22.43
CA THR A 182 -12.15 19.62 -23.65
C THR A 182 -13.38 20.51 -23.75
N ASN A 183 -13.78 21.16 -22.66
CA ASN A 183 -15.05 21.86 -22.50
C ASN A 183 -16.28 20.96 -22.81
N LEU A 184 -16.18 19.65 -22.53
CA LEU A 184 -17.23 18.66 -22.76
C LEU A 184 -17.67 18.03 -21.44
N SER A 185 -18.98 17.89 -21.25
CA SER A 185 -19.57 17.23 -20.08
C SER A 185 -19.93 15.76 -20.37
N LEU A 186 -18.92 14.95 -20.68
CA LEU A 186 -19.08 13.51 -20.97
C LEU A 186 -18.68 12.63 -19.79
N SER A 187 -19.08 11.35 -19.80
CA SER A 187 -18.63 10.37 -18.80
C SER A 187 -17.18 9.93 -19.05
N MET A 188 -16.54 9.35 -18.04
CA MET A 188 -15.20 8.75 -18.20
C MET A 188 -15.20 7.68 -19.30
N SER A 189 -16.27 6.89 -19.42
CA SER A 189 -16.39 5.85 -20.46
C SER A 189 -16.33 6.46 -21.87
N ASP A 190 -16.98 7.60 -22.08
CA ASP A 190 -17.03 8.29 -23.38
C ASP A 190 -15.68 8.91 -23.76
N PHE A 191 -14.90 9.34 -22.76
CA PHE A 191 -13.54 9.85 -23.00
C PHE A 191 -12.53 8.74 -23.28
N LEU A 192 -12.75 7.50 -22.82
CA LEU A 192 -11.85 6.35 -23.05
C LEU A 192 -11.92 5.84 -24.51
N VAL A 193 -11.49 6.69 -25.43
CA VAL A 193 -11.47 6.51 -26.88
C VAL A 193 -10.12 7.06 -27.39
N PRO A 194 -9.47 6.45 -28.41
CA PRO A 194 -8.15 6.87 -28.88
C PRO A 194 -8.00 8.37 -29.14
N LYS A 195 -9.06 9.01 -29.65
CA LYS A 195 -9.11 10.46 -29.95
C LYS A 195 -8.70 11.35 -28.77
N TYR A 196 -8.99 10.93 -27.53
CA TYR A 196 -8.71 11.74 -26.33
C TYR A 196 -7.43 11.29 -25.60
N PHE A 197 -6.62 10.40 -26.18
CA PHE A 197 -5.42 9.88 -25.53
C PHE A 197 -4.44 11.00 -25.11
N ASP A 198 -4.13 11.93 -26.00
CA ASP A 198 -3.21 13.03 -25.68
C ASP A 198 -3.79 14.02 -24.66
N VAL A 199 -5.12 14.12 -24.59
CA VAL A 199 -5.81 14.88 -23.53
C VAL A 199 -5.57 14.20 -22.18
N PHE A 200 -5.66 12.87 -22.09
CA PHE A 200 -5.34 12.15 -20.86
C PHE A 200 -3.88 12.27 -20.46
N VAL A 201 -2.95 12.28 -21.42
CA VAL A 201 -1.51 12.50 -21.16
C VAL A 201 -1.30 13.87 -20.52
N SER A 202 -1.78 14.94 -21.15
CA SER A 202 -1.64 16.31 -20.62
C SER A 202 -2.35 16.49 -19.28
N CYS A 203 -3.57 15.99 -19.12
CA CYS A 203 -4.31 16.06 -17.85
C CYS A 203 -3.66 15.25 -16.73
N ALA A 204 -2.99 14.13 -17.04
CA ALA A 204 -2.28 13.33 -16.05
C ALA A 204 -1.04 14.04 -15.51
N LEU A 205 -0.32 14.78 -16.37
CA LEU A 205 0.80 15.64 -15.96
C LEU A 205 0.29 16.81 -15.11
N LYS A 206 -0.74 17.54 -15.58
CA LYS A 206 -1.39 18.60 -14.80
C LYS A 206 -1.94 18.14 -13.44
N ALA A 207 -2.37 16.89 -13.32
CA ALA A 207 -2.83 16.32 -12.05
C ALA A 207 -1.69 16.12 -11.03
N CYS A 208 -0.43 16.15 -11.47
CA CYS A 208 0.75 16.04 -10.63
C CYS A 208 1.21 17.38 -10.07
N ASP A 209 0.90 18.48 -10.73
CA ASP A 209 1.34 19.81 -10.34
C ASP A 209 0.52 20.33 -9.14
N GLY A 210 1.19 21.07 -8.27
CA GLY A 210 0.57 21.81 -7.18
C GLY A 210 -0.39 22.87 -7.69
N VAL A 211 -1.29 23.35 -6.82
CA VAL A 211 -2.39 24.25 -7.19
C VAL A 211 -1.90 25.64 -7.66
N ASP A 212 -0.60 25.96 -7.53
CA ASP A 212 -0.06 27.30 -7.71
C ASP A 212 1.21 27.38 -8.58
N LYS A 213 1.51 26.38 -9.43
CA LYS A 213 2.62 26.49 -10.40
C LYS A 213 2.13 27.20 -11.68
N GLU A 214 2.50 28.47 -11.83
CA GLU A 214 2.58 29.11 -13.15
C GLU A 214 3.68 28.40 -13.94
N GLU A 215 3.38 28.04 -15.20
CA GLU A 215 4.22 27.33 -16.18
C GLU A 215 5.72 27.27 -15.83
N SER A 216 6.11 26.34 -14.96
CA SER A 216 7.50 25.97 -14.72
C SER A 216 7.78 24.68 -15.47
N ASP A 217 9.01 24.54 -16.00
CA ASP A 217 9.55 23.40 -16.74
C ASP A 217 8.66 22.14 -16.75
N GLU A 218 8.14 21.79 -17.92
CA GLU A 218 7.21 20.66 -18.22
C GLU A 218 7.65 19.30 -17.64
N TYR A 219 8.87 19.22 -17.10
CA TYR A 219 9.53 18.02 -16.60
C TYR A 219 9.71 17.96 -15.07
N ASP A 220 9.44 19.01 -14.29
CA ASP A 220 9.50 18.97 -12.81
C ASP A 220 8.11 18.86 -12.15
N LEU A 221 7.63 17.62 -12.07
CA LEU A 221 6.34 17.26 -11.49
C LEU A 221 6.38 17.28 -9.95
N ASP A 222 5.49 17.98 -9.26
CA ASP A 222 5.47 17.99 -7.78
C ASP A 222 5.14 16.61 -7.19
N HIS A 223 4.16 15.92 -7.75
CA HIS A 223 3.72 14.61 -7.30
C HIS A 223 3.83 13.54 -8.40
N PRO A 224 5.05 13.16 -8.82
CA PRO A 224 5.28 12.28 -9.98
C PRO A 224 4.70 10.87 -9.79
N SER A 225 4.58 10.41 -8.55
CA SER A 225 3.90 9.14 -8.23
C SER A 225 2.42 9.11 -8.62
N THR A 226 1.79 10.28 -8.75
CA THR A 226 0.37 10.42 -9.15
C THR A 226 0.18 10.04 -10.61
N ALA A 227 1.04 10.52 -11.51
CA ALA A 227 1.03 10.16 -12.93
C ALA A 227 1.13 8.64 -13.15
N LEU A 228 2.01 7.97 -12.39
CA LEU A 228 2.16 6.51 -12.46
C LEU A 228 0.86 5.80 -12.06
N LYS A 229 0.23 6.23 -10.95
CA LYS A 229 -1.03 5.66 -10.45
C LYS A 229 -2.18 5.89 -11.43
N ILE A 230 -2.28 7.09 -12.01
CA ILE A 230 -3.26 7.43 -13.06
C ILE A 230 -3.15 6.45 -14.23
N GLY A 231 -1.93 6.21 -14.73
CA GLY A 231 -1.73 5.27 -15.84
C GLY A 231 -2.29 3.87 -15.54
N PHE A 232 -2.03 3.34 -14.34
CA PHE A 232 -2.58 2.05 -13.94
C PHE A 232 -4.10 2.05 -13.82
N ASP A 233 -4.70 3.13 -13.30
CA ASP A 233 -6.15 3.24 -13.16
C ASP A 233 -6.85 3.45 -14.49
N LEU A 234 -6.28 4.22 -15.42
CA LEU A 234 -6.77 4.36 -16.79
C LEU A 234 -6.83 3.01 -17.51
N CYS A 235 -5.78 2.19 -17.38
CA CYS A 235 -5.81 0.82 -17.91
C CYS A 235 -6.94 -0.02 -17.30
N ARG A 236 -7.23 0.14 -15.99
CA ARG A 236 -8.35 -0.57 -15.35
C ARG A 236 -9.70 -0.07 -15.85
N LEU A 237 -9.87 1.25 -15.94
CA LEU A 237 -11.11 1.86 -16.45
C LEU A 237 -11.35 1.43 -17.91
N ALA A 238 -10.35 1.51 -18.78
CA ALA A 238 -10.46 1.04 -20.16
C ALA A 238 -10.75 -0.47 -20.24
N SER A 239 -10.16 -1.28 -19.34
CA SER A 239 -10.48 -2.71 -19.24
C SER A 239 -11.92 -2.97 -18.79
N VAL A 240 -12.46 -2.15 -17.89
CA VAL A 240 -13.87 -2.21 -17.48
C VAL A 240 -14.78 -1.87 -18.67
N LYS A 241 -14.46 -0.81 -19.42
CA LYS A 241 -15.18 -0.45 -20.64
C LYS A 241 -15.19 -1.62 -21.60
N LEU A 242 -14.01 -2.16 -21.93
CA LEU A 242 -13.87 -3.35 -22.78
C LEU A 242 -14.71 -4.53 -22.30
N GLY A 243 -14.64 -4.85 -21.01
CA GLY A 243 -15.40 -5.96 -20.42
C GLY A 243 -16.92 -5.74 -20.49
N ASN A 244 -17.39 -4.52 -20.30
CA ASN A 244 -18.81 -4.18 -20.44
C ASN A 244 -19.24 -4.25 -21.91
N SER A 245 -18.47 -3.69 -22.83
CA SER A 245 -18.76 -3.73 -24.27
C SER A 245 -18.88 -5.17 -24.78
N ILE A 246 -18.00 -6.07 -24.34
CA ILE A 246 -18.08 -7.51 -24.69
C ILE A 246 -19.35 -8.16 -24.12
N LYS A 247 -19.69 -7.88 -22.85
CA LYS A 247 -20.88 -8.45 -22.20
C LYS A 247 -22.18 -8.00 -22.86
N PHE A 248 -22.24 -6.76 -23.33
CA PHE A 248 -23.44 -6.17 -23.93
C PHE A 248 -23.45 -6.20 -25.47
N GLY A 249 -22.42 -6.76 -26.11
CA GLY A 249 -22.33 -6.86 -27.57
C GLY A 249 -22.10 -5.52 -28.28
N GLU A 250 -21.50 -4.53 -27.62
CA GLU A 250 -21.22 -3.21 -28.19
C GLU A 250 -19.87 -3.18 -28.91
N GLU A 251 -19.91 -3.32 -30.24
CA GLU A 251 -18.69 -3.45 -31.04
C GLU A 251 -17.83 -2.18 -31.08
N GLN A 252 -18.45 -1.00 -31.20
CA GLN A 252 -17.71 0.26 -31.21
C GLN A 252 -17.00 0.50 -29.86
N GLY A 253 -17.71 0.32 -28.74
CA GLY A 253 -17.12 0.43 -27.41
C GLY A 253 -15.97 -0.56 -27.18
N ARG A 254 -16.03 -1.76 -27.78
CA ARG A 254 -14.97 -2.77 -27.73
C ARG A 254 -13.72 -2.31 -28.50
N LEU A 255 -13.89 -1.78 -29.70
CA LEU A 255 -12.81 -1.25 -30.54
C LEU A 255 -12.15 -0.03 -29.89
N ASP A 256 -12.94 0.92 -29.40
CA ASP A 256 -12.46 2.13 -28.73
C ASP A 256 -11.59 1.77 -27.51
N ALA A 257 -12.08 0.91 -26.63
CA ALA A 257 -11.35 0.52 -25.43
C ALA A 257 -10.08 -0.27 -25.76
N SER A 258 -10.12 -1.16 -26.75
CA SER A 258 -8.97 -1.95 -27.19
C SER A 258 -7.87 -1.07 -27.79
N ASN A 259 -8.24 -0.15 -28.68
CA ASN A 259 -7.30 0.78 -29.29
C ASN A 259 -6.72 1.76 -28.27
N PHE A 260 -7.53 2.23 -27.31
CA PHE A 260 -7.04 3.08 -26.22
C PHE A 260 -6.02 2.32 -25.34
N LEU A 261 -6.30 1.06 -24.99
CA LEU A 261 -5.35 0.21 -24.26
C LEU A 261 -4.04 -0.01 -25.04
N ASN A 262 -4.11 -0.12 -26.37
CA ASN A 262 -2.92 -0.22 -27.21
C ASN A 262 -2.08 1.06 -27.17
N LEU A 263 -2.69 2.24 -27.24
CA LEU A 263 -1.98 3.52 -27.05
C LEU A 263 -1.35 3.63 -25.65
N MET A 264 -2.04 3.16 -24.61
CA MET A 264 -1.47 3.07 -23.26
C MET A 264 -0.21 2.18 -23.23
N LYS A 265 -0.16 1.10 -24.01
CA LYS A 265 1.05 0.25 -24.11
C LYS A 265 2.18 0.95 -24.88
N LEU A 266 1.85 1.58 -26.01
CA LEU A 266 2.82 2.12 -26.96
C LEU A 266 3.44 3.45 -26.51
N GLU A 267 2.62 4.39 -26.04
CA GLU A 267 3.04 5.79 -25.90
C GLU A 267 3.10 6.28 -24.45
N TRP A 268 2.25 5.75 -23.55
CA TRP A 268 2.17 6.22 -22.15
C TRP A 268 3.51 6.14 -21.41
N THR A 269 4.29 5.10 -21.71
CA THR A 269 5.60 4.89 -21.09
C THR A 269 6.54 6.06 -21.38
N VAL A 270 6.58 6.51 -22.64
CA VAL A 270 7.48 7.58 -23.09
C VAL A 270 6.95 8.93 -22.64
N LYS A 271 5.65 9.19 -22.84
CA LYS A 271 5.04 10.51 -22.59
C LYS A 271 4.82 10.85 -21.12
N VAL A 272 4.62 9.85 -20.26
CA VAL A 272 4.27 10.09 -18.84
C VAL A 272 5.20 9.35 -17.89
N THR A 273 5.38 8.04 -18.10
CA THR A 273 6.10 7.21 -17.12
C THR A 273 7.57 7.58 -17.02
N LYS A 274 8.23 7.91 -18.14
CA LYS A 274 9.65 8.29 -18.17
C LYS A 274 9.88 9.61 -17.43
N ILE A 275 9.03 10.62 -17.66
CA ILE A 275 9.10 11.92 -16.97
C ILE A 275 8.95 11.70 -15.46
N ALA A 276 7.86 11.07 -15.04
CA ALA A 276 7.60 10.79 -13.62
C ALA A 276 8.73 10.00 -12.93
N LYS A 277 9.30 8.99 -13.61
CA LYS A 277 10.44 8.22 -13.07
C LYS A 277 11.72 9.03 -13.03
N SER A 278 11.97 9.89 -14.01
CA SER A 278 13.15 10.76 -14.04
C SER A 278 13.13 11.71 -12.85
N THR A 279 12.03 12.44 -12.65
CA THR A 279 11.85 13.35 -11.51
C THR A 279 11.98 12.60 -10.17
N LEU A 280 11.40 11.40 -10.04
CA LEU A 280 11.55 10.57 -8.84
C LEU A 280 13.01 10.15 -8.58
N ASN A 281 13.71 9.75 -9.64
CA ASN A 281 15.09 9.29 -9.54
C ASN A 281 16.04 10.44 -9.18
N GLU A 282 15.83 11.62 -9.76
CA GLU A 282 16.62 12.82 -9.47
C GLU A 282 16.45 13.28 -8.02
N ARG A 283 15.20 13.33 -7.53
CA ARG A 283 14.92 13.62 -6.11
C ARG A 283 15.55 12.58 -5.19
N HIS A 284 15.48 11.30 -5.56
CA HIS A 284 16.10 10.25 -4.78
C HIS A 284 17.64 10.24 -4.86
N PHE A 285 18.22 10.73 -5.96
CA PHE A 285 19.67 10.86 -6.15
C PHE A 285 20.24 11.92 -5.21
N ASN A 286 19.55 13.05 -5.07
CA ASN A 286 19.97 14.17 -4.21
C ASN A 286 19.56 14.01 -2.73
N ALA A 287 18.69 13.06 -2.39
CA ALA A 287 18.21 12.88 -1.02
C ALA A 287 19.28 12.25 -0.11
N GLN A 288 19.75 13.01 0.88
CA GLN A 288 20.59 12.47 1.95
C GLN A 288 19.79 11.48 2.81
N LYS A 289 20.27 10.23 2.91
CA LYS A 289 19.61 9.18 3.68
C LYS A 289 20.20 9.09 5.08
N SER A 290 19.66 9.87 6.00
CA SER A 290 20.01 9.78 7.42
C SER A 290 19.45 8.48 8.05
N LEU A 291 20.31 7.77 8.78
CA LEU A 291 19.94 6.61 9.58
C LEU A 291 19.78 7.04 11.04
N PRO A 292 18.92 6.38 11.84
CA PRO A 292 18.82 6.66 13.26
C PRO A 292 20.12 6.29 13.99
N ASP A 293 20.51 7.11 14.98
CA ASP A 293 21.67 6.87 15.84
C ASP A 293 21.48 5.56 16.64
N PRO A 294 22.44 4.61 16.59
CA PRO A 294 22.40 3.39 17.41
C PRO A 294 22.24 3.66 18.91
N GLU A 295 22.83 4.74 19.44
CA GLU A 295 22.68 5.12 20.85
C GLU A 295 21.25 5.50 21.20
N ASP A 296 20.57 6.24 20.31
CA ASP A 296 19.17 6.63 20.50
C ASP A 296 18.24 5.40 20.43
N ILE A 297 18.53 4.45 19.53
CA ILE A 297 17.78 3.18 19.47
C ILE A 297 17.94 2.41 20.80
N ALA A 298 19.16 2.35 21.34
CA ALA A 298 19.43 1.66 22.61
C ALA A 298 18.77 2.37 23.80
N LYS A 299 18.84 3.71 23.87
CA LYS A 299 18.16 4.53 24.89
C LYS A 299 16.65 4.32 24.85
N LEU A 300 16.06 4.37 23.65
CA LEU A 300 14.62 4.14 23.46
C LEU A 300 14.22 2.72 23.88
N ALA A 301 15.00 1.70 23.51
CA ALA A 301 14.75 0.33 23.94
C ALA A 301 14.79 0.19 25.46
N LYS A 302 15.80 0.78 26.12
CA LYS A 302 15.95 0.77 27.58
C LYS A 302 14.79 1.51 28.26
N HIS A 303 14.40 2.68 27.75
CA HIS A 303 13.26 3.44 28.26
C HIS A 303 11.97 2.63 28.20
N ILE A 304 11.67 2.00 27.05
CA ILE A 304 10.47 1.15 26.88
C ILE A 304 10.52 -0.05 27.82
N THR A 305 11.66 -0.74 27.93
CA THR A 305 11.80 -1.89 28.83
C THR A 305 11.56 -1.49 30.30
N ASN A 306 12.10 -0.35 30.75
CA ASN A 306 11.89 0.15 32.10
C ASN A 306 10.41 0.49 32.37
N GLU A 307 9.74 1.13 31.42
CA GLU A 307 8.30 1.43 31.52
C GLU A 307 7.44 0.15 31.52
N LEU A 308 7.83 -0.88 30.76
CA LEU A 308 7.15 -2.18 30.76
C LEU A 308 7.35 -2.92 32.09
N THR A 309 8.55 -2.92 32.66
CA THR A 309 8.82 -3.58 33.95
C THR A 309 8.10 -2.91 35.12
N ASN A 310 7.92 -1.58 35.04
CA ASN A 310 7.21 -0.79 36.05
C ASN A 310 5.70 -0.66 35.76
N PHE A 311 5.19 -1.36 34.74
CA PHE A 311 3.79 -1.25 34.35
C PHE A 311 2.87 -1.95 35.36
N ASP A 312 1.95 -1.19 35.94
CA ASP A 312 0.95 -1.72 36.87
C ASP A 312 -0.20 -2.38 36.08
N VAL A 313 -0.23 -3.72 36.06
CA VAL A 313 -1.30 -4.51 35.41
C VAL A 313 -2.60 -4.57 36.23
N GLU A 314 -2.58 -4.18 37.50
CA GLU A 314 -3.75 -4.19 38.38
C GLU A 314 -4.57 -2.91 38.21
N ASN A 315 -3.94 -1.79 37.85
CA ASN A 315 -4.59 -0.53 37.52
C ASN A 315 -5.37 -0.60 36.19
N MET A 316 -6.62 -1.05 36.26
CA MET A 316 -7.49 -1.21 35.09
C MET A 316 -8.26 0.07 34.72
N THR A 317 -7.56 1.15 34.37
CA THR A 317 -8.15 2.41 33.85
C THR A 317 -8.03 2.53 32.33
N PRO A 318 -8.88 3.33 31.65
CA PRO A 318 -8.75 3.60 30.22
C PRO A 318 -7.37 4.13 29.81
N ASP A 319 -6.80 5.03 30.61
CA ASP A 319 -5.48 5.62 30.34
C ASP A 319 -4.36 4.60 30.51
N ASN A 320 -4.41 3.78 31.57
CA ASN A 320 -3.41 2.72 31.75
C ASN A 320 -3.54 1.63 30.68
N TYR A 321 -4.75 1.28 30.24
CA TYR A 321 -4.95 0.38 29.11
C TYR A 321 -4.31 0.94 27.83
N ARG A 322 -4.57 2.22 27.51
CA ARG A 322 -3.94 2.89 26.36
C ARG A 322 -2.42 2.93 26.48
N LYS A 323 -1.89 3.23 27.67
CA LYS A 323 -0.44 3.20 27.96
C LYS A 323 0.15 1.80 27.68
N GLY A 324 -0.51 0.74 28.14
CA GLY A 324 -0.10 -0.65 27.89
C GLY A 324 -0.07 -0.99 26.40
N VAL A 325 -1.06 -0.55 25.63
CA VAL A 325 -1.07 -0.70 24.16
C VAL A 325 0.13 0.01 23.54
N ILE A 326 0.34 1.28 23.86
CA ILE A 326 1.44 2.09 23.30
C ILE A 326 2.81 1.46 23.61
N LEU A 327 3.07 1.09 24.85
CA LEU A 327 4.36 0.50 25.27
C LEU A 327 4.63 -0.85 24.57
N SER A 328 3.64 -1.74 24.57
CA SER A 328 3.81 -3.08 24.01
C SER A 328 3.93 -3.07 22.49
N GLU A 329 3.11 -2.27 21.81
CA GLU A 329 3.14 -2.10 20.35
C GLU A 329 4.47 -1.50 19.90
N SER A 330 4.93 -0.43 20.56
CA SER A 330 6.23 0.19 20.26
C SER A 330 7.41 -0.71 20.56
N ARG A 331 7.38 -1.51 21.64
CA ARG A 331 8.44 -2.50 21.92
C ARG A 331 8.55 -3.54 20.82
N LEU A 332 7.41 -4.10 20.40
CA LEU A 332 7.36 -5.11 19.35
C LEU A 332 7.78 -4.55 18.00
N LEU A 333 7.41 -3.29 17.70
CA LEU A 333 7.80 -2.58 16.48
C LEU A 333 9.30 -2.31 16.44
N LEU A 334 9.87 -1.84 17.57
CA LEU A 334 11.30 -1.62 17.72
C LEU A 334 12.08 -2.93 17.64
N TYR A 335 11.59 -4.01 18.24
CA TYR A 335 12.30 -5.29 18.26
C TYR A 335 12.26 -6.00 16.90
N ASN A 336 11.09 -6.12 16.27
CA ASN A 336 10.92 -6.90 15.04
C ASN A 336 11.13 -6.09 13.75
N ARG A 337 11.20 -4.75 13.84
CA ARG A 337 11.38 -3.86 12.67
C ARG A 337 10.34 -4.09 11.56
N ARG A 338 9.13 -4.54 11.91
CA ARG A 338 8.06 -4.86 10.95
C ARG A 338 7.37 -3.59 10.43
N ARG A 339 6.55 -3.75 9.40
CA ARG A 339 5.66 -2.66 8.97
C ARG A 339 4.61 -2.39 10.05
N PRO A 340 4.34 -1.11 10.40
CA PRO A 340 3.34 -0.74 11.40
C PRO A 340 1.98 -1.40 11.18
N GLY A 341 1.56 -1.46 9.91
CA GLY A 341 0.26 -2.00 9.52
C GLY A 341 0.03 -3.48 9.85
N GLU A 342 1.11 -4.28 9.90
CA GLU A 342 1.08 -5.70 10.21
C GLU A 342 0.92 -5.94 11.71
N LEU A 343 1.61 -5.14 12.52
CA LEU A 343 1.59 -5.24 13.98
C LEU A 343 0.29 -4.67 14.57
N GLU A 344 -0.13 -3.48 14.11
CA GLU A 344 -1.37 -2.84 14.60
C GLU A 344 -2.62 -3.67 14.24
N ALA A 345 -2.53 -4.57 13.25
CA ALA A 345 -3.61 -5.48 12.85
C ALA A 345 -3.66 -6.79 13.66
N LEU A 346 -2.77 -7.00 14.63
CA LEU A 346 -2.66 -8.26 15.34
C LEU A 346 -3.98 -8.62 16.04
N SER A 347 -4.53 -9.80 15.74
CA SER A 347 -5.81 -10.23 16.32
C SER A 347 -5.63 -10.98 17.64
N LEU A 348 -6.65 -10.95 18.51
CA LEU A 348 -6.70 -11.77 19.71
C LEU A 348 -6.57 -13.26 19.39
N LYS A 349 -7.20 -13.72 18.30
CA LYS A 349 -7.08 -15.09 17.83
C LYS A 349 -5.64 -15.48 17.49
N CYS A 350 -4.89 -14.60 16.82
CA CYS A 350 -3.47 -14.82 16.54
C CYS A 350 -2.67 -14.91 17.84
N TYR A 351 -2.95 -14.02 18.80
CA TYR A 351 -2.29 -14.03 20.10
C TYR A 351 -2.59 -15.29 20.91
N GLU A 352 -3.83 -15.79 20.89
CA GLU A 352 -4.23 -17.04 21.56
C GLU A 352 -3.52 -18.25 20.97
N ASN A 353 -3.38 -18.30 19.65
CA ASN A 353 -2.71 -19.37 18.90
C ASN A 353 -1.17 -19.25 18.87
N ARG A 354 -0.59 -18.32 19.64
CA ARG A 354 0.86 -18.11 19.63
C ARG A 354 1.61 -19.35 20.09
N SER A 355 2.81 -19.55 19.55
CA SER A 355 3.74 -20.54 20.09
C SER A 355 4.28 -20.04 21.42
N LYS A 356 3.91 -20.74 22.49
CA LYS A 356 4.38 -20.49 23.87
C LYS A 356 5.53 -21.40 24.26
N GLU A 357 5.54 -22.61 23.71
CA GLU A 357 6.48 -23.66 24.04
C GLU A 357 6.93 -24.36 22.76
N MET A 358 8.17 -24.81 22.79
CA MET A 358 8.82 -25.52 21.71
C MET A 358 8.30 -26.96 21.62
N SER A 359 8.12 -27.51 20.40
CA SER A 359 7.61 -28.87 20.23
C SER A 359 8.58 -29.90 20.83
N ALA A 360 8.10 -31.12 21.14
CA ALA A 360 8.95 -32.19 21.65
C ALA A 360 10.11 -32.54 20.69
N VAL A 361 9.90 -32.36 19.39
CA VAL A 361 10.90 -32.56 18.35
C VAL A 361 11.98 -31.47 18.41
N ASP A 362 11.57 -30.21 18.51
CA ASP A 362 12.49 -29.08 18.61
C ASP A 362 13.31 -29.09 19.93
N LYS A 363 12.76 -29.66 21.00
CA LYS A 363 13.50 -29.91 22.26
C LYS A 363 14.66 -30.90 22.08
N SER A 364 14.58 -31.84 21.13
CA SER A 364 15.65 -32.80 20.84
C SER A 364 16.82 -32.19 20.06
N LEU A 365 16.55 -31.17 19.24
CA LEU A 365 17.54 -30.39 18.49
C LEU A 365 18.31 -29.37 19.36
N ARG A 366 17.98 -29.32 20.65
CA ARG A 366 18.49 -28.33 21.61
C ARG A 366 19.88 -28.66 22.15
N LEU A 367 20.39 -29.86 21.91
CA LEU A 367 21.69 -30.31 22.42
C LEU A 367 22.85 -29.51 21.82
N ASP A 368 22.72 -29.09 20.56
CA ASP A 368 23.76 -28.38 19.82
C ASP A 368 23.70 -26.84 19.97
N LEU A 369 22.70 -26.32 20.69
CA LEU A 369 22.53 -24.88 20.91
C LEU A 369 23.35 -24.39 22.09
N THR A 370 23.86 -23.16 21.97
CA THR A 370 24.51 -22.43 23.07
C THR A 370 23.52 -22.11 24.19
N ASP A 371 24.02 -21.85 25.40
CA ASP A 371 23.18 -21.52 26.55
C ASP A 371 22.36 -20.24 26.34
N LEU A 372 22.92 -19.27 25.59
CA LEU A 372 22.21 -18.06 25.20
C LEU A 372 21.03 -18.38 24.27
N GLU A 373 21.24 -19.20 23.24
CA GLU A 373 20.17 -19.60 22.30
C GLU A 373 19.07 -20.38 23.01
N LYS A 374 19.45 -21.29 23.92
CA LYS A 374 18.51 -22.01 24.79
C LYS A 374 17.66 -21.03 25.61
N GLN A 375 18.29 -20.04 26.23
CA GLN A 375 17.59 -19.01 27.00
C GLN A 375 16.69 -18.13 26.13
N MET A 376 17.12 -17.79 24.91
CA MET A 376 16.29 -17.02 23.97
C MET A 376 15.04 -17.79 23.57
N LEU A 377 15.15 -19.09 23.29
CA LEU A 377 14.02 -19.94 22.93
C LEU A 377 13.03 -20.14 24.07
N ASP A 378 13.49 -20.18 25.33
CA ASP A 378 12.60 -20.35 26.49
C ASP A 378 11.88 -19.07 26.91
N THR A 379 12.43 -17.91 26.55
CA THR A 379 11.95 -16.62 27.07
C THR A 379 11.05 -15.87 26.08
N GLN A 380 10.99 -16.31 24.82
CA GLN A 380 10.29 -15.62 23.75
C GLN A 380 9.04 -16.38 23.30
N HIS A 381 7.93 -15.66 23.14
CA HIS A 381 6.77 -16.21 22.43
C HIS A 381 6.80 -15.77 20.96
N VAL A 382 6.30 -16.63 20.07
CA VAL A 382 6.19 -16.29 18.64
C VAL A 382 4.72 -16.25 18.23
N ILE A 383 4.29 -15.09 17.75
CA ILE A 383 2.94 -14.92 17.20
C ILE A 383 3.02 -14.99 15.68
N GLU A 384 2.34 -15.97 15.09
CA GLU A 384 2.28 -16.08 13.63
C GLU A 384 1.20 -15.17 13.05
N VAL A 385 1.64 -14.27 12.16
CA VAL A 385 0.74 -13.37 11.43
C VAL A 385 0.69 -13.78 9.97
N ARG A 386 -0.49 -13.69 9.36
CA ARG A 386 -0.67 -13.99 7.95
C ARG A 386 0.09 -12.98 7.09
N GLY A 387 1.06 -13.45 6.29
CA GLY A 387 1.77 -12.63 5.32
C GLY A 387 0.96 -12.34 4.05
N LYS A 388 1.52 -11.53 3.14
CA LYS A 388 0.93 -11.30 1.80
C LYS A 388 1.00 -12.58 0.97
N ARG A 389 -0.03 -12.86 0.17
CA ARG A 389 0.06 -13.84 -0.92
C ARG A 389 1.15 -13.35 -1.89
N ARG A 390 2.14 -14.20 -2.17
CA ARG A 390 3.14 -13.91 -3.20
C ARG A 390 2.50 -14.11 -4.57
N SER A 391 2.61 -13.13 -5.46
CA SER A 391 2.16 -13.23 -6.86
C SER A 391 3.22 -13.75 -7.83
N ALA A 392 4.33 -14.32 -7.34
CA ALA A 392 5.35 -14.92 -8.21
C ALA A 392 5.41 -16.43 -7.97
N GLN A 393 4.92 -17.20 -8.93
CA GLN A 393 5.22 -18.61 -9.06
C GLN A 393 6.69 -18.76 -9.49
N PRO A 394 7.50 -19.60 -8.84
CA PRO A 394 8.50 -20.38 -9.56
C PRO A 394 7.73 -21.37 -10.44
N GLU A 395 8.09 -21.45 -11.72
CA GLU A 395 7.46 -22.34 -12.71
C GLU A 395 7.53 -23.83 -12.31
N ASP A 396 8.34 -24.16 -11.30
CA ASP A 396 8.64 -25.52 -10.85
C ASP A 396 7.88 -25.99 -9.60
N CYS A 397 6.92 -25.21 -9.05
CA CYS A 397 6.23 -25.61 -7.82
C CYS A 397 4.70 -25.72 -7.98
N LYS A 398 4.25 -26.74 -8.70
CA LYS A 398 2.82 -27.04 -8.94
C LYS A 398 2.02 -27.52 -7.72
N LEU A 399 2.65 -27.74 -6.55
CA LEU A 399 1.98 -28.31 -5.36
C LEU A 399 1.81 -27.35 -4.16
N PHE A 400 2.36 -26.13 -4.20
CA PHE A 400 2.38 -25.21 -3.04
C PHE A 400 1.38 -24.03 -3.15
N GLN A 401 0.28 -24.21 -3.90
CA GLN A 401 -0.74 -23.18 -4.16
C GLN A 401 -1.53 -22.73 -2.90
N LEU A 402 -1.34 -23.35 -1.72
CA LEU A 402 -2.09 -23.04 -0.49
C LEU A 402 -1.30 -22.43 0.67
N CYS A 403 0.02 -22.38 0.64
CA CYS A 403 0.79 -21.85 1.77
C CYS A 403 0.92 -20.33 1.69
N ILE A 404 -0.01 -19.62 2.32
CA ILE A 404 0.22 -18.21 2.66
C ILE A 404 1.32 -18.21 3.72
N PRO A 405 2.50 -17.58 3.49
CA PRO A 405 3.57 -17.60 4.46
C PRO A 405 3.09 -16.98 5.78
N SER A 406 3.17 -17.73 6.88
CA SER A 406 3.11 -17.17 8.22
C SER A 406 4.38 -16.38 8.44
N VAL A 407 4.25 -15.22 9.07
CA VAL A 407 5.40 -14.37 9.36
C VAL A 407 5.46 -14.17 10.88
N PRO A 408 6.55 -14.58 11.54
CA PRO A 408 6.64 -14.58 12.99
C PRO A 408 6.79 -13.16 13.54
N VAL A 409 6.10 -12.87 14.64
CA VAL A 409 6.33 -11.71 15.49
C VAL A 409 6.89 -12.23 16.81
N ILE A 410 8.16 -11.95 17.04
CA ILE A 410 8.90 -12.35 18.23
C ILE A 410 8.51 -11.42 19.37
N CYS A 411 8.08 -12.00 20.49
CA CYS A 411 7.63 -11.28 21.67
C CYS A 411 8.66 -11.49 22.81
N PRO A 412 9.47 -10.46 23.11
CA PRO A 412 10.41 -10.51 24.22
C PRO A 412 9.72 -10.73 25.58
N LYS A 413 10.41 -11.35 26.54
CA LYS A 413 9.83 -11.73 27.85
C LYS A 413 9.14 -10.57 28.57
N GLU A 414 9.75 -9.38 28.53
CA GLU A 414 9.27 -8.19 29.22
C GLU A 414 7.91 -7.69 28.73
N VAL A 415 7.52 -8.01 27.49
CA VAL A 415 6.23 -7.55 26.93
C VAL A 415 5.07 -8.50 27.27
N LEU A 416 5.37 -9.76 27.62
CA LEU A 416 4.38 -10.82 27.78
C LEU A 416 3.31 -10.53 28.84
N PRO A 417 3.64 -10.01 30.04
CA PRO A 417 2.64 -9.68 31.05
C PRO A 417 1.64 -8.62 30.57
N ILE A 418 2.13 -7.59 29.86
CA ILE A 418 1.29 -6.55 29.29
C ILE A 418 0.42 -7.13 28.17
N LEU A 419 0.96 -7.98 27.29
CA LEU A 419 0.14 -8.62 26.24
C LEU A 419 -0.99 -9.47 26.85
N GLN A 420 -0.73 -10.16 27.96
CA GLN A 420 -1.75 -10.93 28.68
C GLN A 420 -2.82 -10.00 29.29
N TYR A 421 -2.40 -8.88 29.87
CA TYR A 421 -3.30 -7.83 30.35
C TYR A 421 -4.19 -7.27 29.22
N LEU A 422 -3.62 -6.96 28.05
CA LEU A 422 -4.36 -6.43 26.90
C LEU A 422 -5.33 -7.45 26.26
N ALA A 423 -5.02 -8.75 26.37
CA ALA A 423 -5.90 -9.82 25.93
C ALA A 423 -7.03 -10.12 26.93
N ASN A 424 -6.89 -9.70 28.20
CA ASN A 424 -7.87 -9.98 29.24
C ASN A 424 -9.20 -9.24 29.03
N LEU A 425 -10.32 -9.96 29.01
CA LEU A 425 -11.66 -9.40 28.77
C LEU A 425 -12.07 -8.32 29.80
N THR A 426 -11.69 -8.48 31.07
CA THR A 426 -12.00 -7.51 32.13
C THR A 426 -11.22 -6.22 31.95
N ALA A 427 -9.92 -6.32 31.66
CA ALA A 427 -9.07 -5.16 31.38
C ALA A 427 -9.55 -4.40 30.14
N ARG A 428 -9.91 -5.12 29.06
CA ARG A 428 -10.50 -4.52 27.85
C ARG A 428 -11.79 -3.76 28.13
N ARG A 429 -12.71 -4.36 28.91
CA ARG A 429 -13.98 -3.71 29.25
C ARG A 429 -13.78 -2.45 30.09
N LYS A 430 -12.94 -2.52 31.14
CA LYS A 430 -12.62 -1.37 31.99
C LYS A 430 -11.81 -0.30 31.26
N GLY A 431 -10.97 -0.71 30.30
CA GLY A 431 -10.20 0.15 29.41
C GLY A 431 -11.03 0.87 28.34
N GLY A 432 -12.35 0.65 28.30
CA GLY A 432 -13.25 1.31 27.35
C GLY A 432 -13.25 0.69 25.94
N VAL A 433 -12.72 -0.52 25.76
CA VAL A 433 -12.76 -1.24 24.48
C VAL A 433 -14.17 -1.76 24.23
N LYS A 434 -14.71 -1.47 23.05
CA LYS A 434 -16.05 -1.92 22.67
C LYS A 434 -16.14 -3.45 22.54
N PRO A 435 -17.26 -4.07 22.97
CA PRO A 435 -17.53 -5.47 22.69
C PRO A 435 -17.46 -5.76 21.19
N GLY A 436 -16.71 -6.79 20.80
CA GLY A 436 -16.54 -7.18 19.40
C GLY A 436 -15.29 -6.64 18.69
N ASN A 437 -14.46 -5.82 19.33
CA ASN A 437 -13.17 -5.43 18.77
C ASN A 437 -12.18 -6.63 18.76
N PRO A 438 -11.75 -7.14 17.58
CA PRO A 438 -10.97 -8.38 17.48
C PRO A 438 -9.45 -8.18 17.66
N TYR A 439 -8.98 -6.95 17.82
CA TYR A 439 -7.56 -6.62 17.78
C TYR A 439 -6.93 -6.65 19.17
N LEU A 440 -5.68 -7.11 19.27
CA LEU A 440 -4.91 -7.09 20.51
C LEU A 440 -4.67 -5.63 20.96
N PHE A 441 -4.13 -4.81 20.05
CA PHE A 441 -3.87 -3.37 20.24
C PHE A 441 -5.12 -2.52 19.95
N ALA A 442 -6.21 -2.84 20.63
CA ALA A 442 -7.50 -2.18 20.45
C ALA A 442 -7.49 -0.73 20.97
N ASN A 443 -8.18 0.16 20.26
CA ASN A 443 -8.55 1.48 20.79
C ASN A 443 -9.96 1.47 21.41
N THR A 444 -10.39 2.60 21.97
CA THR A 444 -11.75 2.78 22.53
C THR A 444 -12.85 2.85 21.45
N ALA A 445 -12.44 3.04 20.19
CA ALA A 445 -13.32 2.86 19.04
C ALA A 445 -13.35 1.37 18.62
N ASN A 446 -14.12 1.04 17.58
CA ASN A 446 -14.09 -0.31 16.99
C ASN A 446 -12.90 -0.44 16.03
N GLY A 447 -11.68 -0.22 16.53
CA GLY A 447 -10.45 -0.13 15.74
C GLY A 447 -9.17 -0.37 16.54
N VAL A 448 -8.05 0.13 16.03
CA VAL A 448 -6.70 -0.12 16.56
C VAL A 448 -6.02 1.17 16.96
N VAL A 449 -5.10 1.12 17.92
CA VAL A 449 -4.09 2.16 18.07
C VAL A 449 -3.12 2.01 16.89
N LYS A 450 -2.64 3.12 16.31
CA LYS A 450 -1.72 3.04 15.19
C LYS A 450 -0.30 2.90 15.72
N ALA A 451 0.43 1.88 15.28
CA ALA A 451 1.79 1.61 15.76
C ALA A 451 2.78 2.76 15.50
N GLY A 452 2.59 3.52 14.41
CA GLY A 452 3.40 4.71 14.12
C GLY A 452 3.21 5.80 15.16
N GLU A 453 1.95 6.16 15.44
CA GLU A 453 1.59 7.16 16.46
C GLU A 453 2.03 6.70 17.86
N ALA A 454 1.87 5.41 18.17
CA ALA A 454 2.36 4.85 19.44
C ALA A 454 3.88 4.97 19.59
N LEU A 455 4.64 4.82 18.51
CA LEU A 455 6.10 5.00 18.56
C LEU A 455 6.45 6.48 18.71
N ASP A 456 5.75 7.38 18.01
CA ASP A 456 5.93 8.84 18.14
C ASP A 456 5.68 9.30 19.60
N ASP A 457 4.59 8.85 20.22
CA ASP A 457 4.23 9.16 21.62
C ASP A 457 5.32 8.78 22.64
N ILE A 458 6.13 7.75 22.36
CA ILE A 458 7.22 7.31 23.25
C ILE A 458 8.52 8.05 22.95
N LYS A 459 8.82 8.33 21.68
CA LYS A 459 10.06 9.05 21.31
C LYS A 459 10.16 10.40 22.02
N GLU A 460 9.04 11.12 22.09
CA GLU A 460 8.97 12.42 22.77
C GLU A 460 9.32 12.32 24.26
N LYS A 461 9.18 11.14 24.87
CA LYS A 461 9.43 10.90 26.30
C LYS A 461 10.83 10.34 26.58
N ALA A 462 11.57 9.93 25.55
CA ALA A 462 12.79 9.13 25.69
C ALA A 462 14.11 9.95 25.66
N ASN A 463 14.09 11.28 25.69
CA ASN A 463 15.28 12.16 25.67
C ASN A 463 16.35 11.73 24.64
N LEU A 464 15.97 11.72 23.38
CA LEU A 464 16.77 11.27 22.24
C LEU A 464 17.49 12.45 21.57
N ARG A 465 18.64 12.21 20.93
CA ARG A 465 19.35 13.26 20.16
C ARG A 465 18.62 13.61 18.87
N SER A 466 18.23 12.60 18.11
CA SER A 466 17.62 12.75 16.79
C SER A 466 16.33 11.92 16.67
N PRO A 467 15.27 12.25 17.47
CA PRO A 467 14.01 11.50 17.47
C PRO A 467 13.31 11.49 16.10
N HIS A 468 13.48 12.55 15.31
CA HIS A 468 12.94 12.69 13.95
C HIS A 468 13.51 11.65 12.97
N LEU A 469 14.57 10.91 13.31
CA LEU A 469 15.10 9.85 12.45
C LEU A 469 14.50 8.47 12.76
N ILE A 470 13.85 8.29 13.92
CA ILE A 470 13.36 6.98 14.38
C ILE A 470 11.99 6.68 13.78
N TYR A 471 11.88 6.50 12.47
CA TYR A 471 10.65 6.00 11.84
C TYR A 471 10.76 4.52 11.49
N CYS A 472 9.62 3.83 11.34
CA CYS A 472 9.62 2.39 11.04
C CYS A 472 10.32 2.04 9.71
N THR A 473 10.30 2.96 8.75
CA THR A 473 11.09 2.88 7.51
C THR A 473 12.58 3.00 7.78
N ASN A 474 13.01 4.00 8.54
CA ASN A 474 14.41 4.23 8.87
C ASN A 474 14.98 3.13 9.79
N LEU A 475 14.19 2.62 10.73
CA LEU A 475 14.55 1.47 11.56
C LEU A 475 14.74 0.18 10.73
N ARG A 476 13.93 -0.02 9.68
CA ARG A 476 14.14 -1.09 8.70
C ARG A 476 15.41 -0.87 7.88
N LYS A 477 15.69 0.38 7.48
CA LYS A 477 16.94 0.73 6.77
C LYS A 477 18.17 0.43 7.63
N HIS A 478 18.15 0.88 8.87
CA HIS A 478 19.18 0.58 9.86
C HIS A 478 19.40 -0.94 10.05
N CYS A 479 18.33 -1.73 10.11
CA CYS A 479 18.44 -3.20 10.21
C CYS A 479 19.11 -3.82 8.97
N ALA A 480 18.79 -3.32 7.77
CA ALA A 480 19.43 -3.75 6.53
C ALA A 480 20.91 -3.36 6.48
N THR A 481 21.25 -2.17 6.95
CA THR A 481 22.63 -1.69 7.12
C THR A 481 23.43 -2.62 8.03
N ILE A 482 22.89 -2.97 9.21
CA ILE A 482 23.53 -3.90 10.13
C ILE A 482 23.77 -5.26 9.47
N ALA A 483 22.79 -5.79 8.73
CA ALA A 483 22.93 -7.06 8.03
C ALA A 483 24.06 -7.07 6.99
N GLN A 484 24.30 -5.93 6.32
CA GLN A 484 25.42 -5.76 5.39
C GLN A 484 26.76 -5.69 6.12
N VAL A 485 26.84 -4.92 7.22
CA VAL A 485 28.06 -4.79 8.04
C VAL A 485 28.45 -6.13 8.68
N ILE A 486 27.48 -6.88 9.21
CA ILE A 486 27.70 -8.23 9.74
C ILE A 486 28.14 -9.20 8.64
N GLY A 487 27.74 -8.96 7.39
CA GLY A 487 28.08 -9.82 6.26
C GLY A 487 27.29 -11.12 6.22
N LEU A 488 25.97 -11.05 6.45
CA LEU A 488 25.09 -12.22 6.41
C LEU A 488 25.20 -12.97 5.08
N GLN A 489 25.19 -14.30 5.16
CA GLN A 489 25.15 -15.20 4.00
C GLN A 489 23.79 -15.12 3.29
N ASP A 490 23.71 -15.58 2.04
CA ASP A 490 22.48 -15.47 1.22
C ASP A 490 21.25 -16.10 1.88
N HIS A 491 21.41 -17.24 2.56
CA HIS A 491 20.32 -17.92 3.24
C HIS A 491 19.85 -17.17 4.49
N GLU A 492 20.77 -16.57 5.26
CA GLU A 492 20.48 -15.74 6.43
C GLU A 492 19.82 -14.42 6.02
N MET A 493 20.31 -13.80 4.95
CA MET A 493 19.70 -12.62 4.33
C MET A 493 18.28 -12.92 3.85
N LYS A 494 18.05 -14.11 3.30
CA LYS A 494 16.70 -14.57 2.92
C LYS A 494 15.80 -14.72 4.13
N TRP A 495 16.27 -15.25 5.27
CA TRP A 495 15.51 -15.30 6.53
C TRP A 495 15.16 -13.90 7.04
N LEU A 496 16.13 -12.97 7.05
CA LEU A 496 15.89 -11.59 7.44
C LEU A 496 14.86 -10.90 6.52
N CYS A 497 14.98 -11.05 5.21
CA CYS A 497 14.03 -10.50 4.26
C CYS A 497 12.62 -11.04 4.48
N GLN A 498 12.49 -12.34 4.75
CA GLN A 498 11.21 -12.97 5.09
C GLN A 498 10.64 -12.41 6.39
N HIS A 499 11.46 -12.23 7.43
CA HIS A 499 11.05 -11.62 8.69
C HIS A 499 10.54 -10.18 8.48
N LEU A 500 11.28 -9.35 7.74
CA LEU A 500 10.91 -7.98 7.43
C LEU A 500 9.74 -7.86 6.43
N GLY A 501 9.32 -8.97 5.82
CA GLY A 501 8.15 -9.06 4.94
C GLY A 501 8.38 -8.51 3.53
N HIS A 502 9.57 -8.70 2.95
CA HIS A 502 9.87 -8.35 1.55
C HIS A 502 10.81 -9.37 0.89
N THR A 503 11.00 -9.27 -0.43
CA THR A 503 11.92 -10.15 -1.17
C THR A 503 13.35 -9.61 -1.13
N GLN A 504 14.36 -10.47 -1.31
CA GLN A 504 15.77 -10.04 -1.38
C GLN A 504 16.01 -9.02 -2.50
N LYS A 505 15.26 -9.11 -3.62
CA LYS A 505 15.29 -8.10 -4.70
C LYS A 505 14.81 -6.73 -4.20
N VAL A 506 13.68 -6.69 -3.50
CA VAL A 506 13.15 -5.45 -2.88
C VAL A 506 14.13 -4.94 -1.81
N HIS A 507 14.78 -5.84 -1.07
CA HIS A 507 15.80 -5.48 -0.09
C HIS A 507 17.02 -4.80 -0.75
N ALA A 508 17.56 -5.39 -1.81
CA ALA A 508 18.70 -4.85 -2.55
C ALA A 508 18.40 -3.47 -3.17
N ILE A 509 17.17 -3.23 -3.63
CA ILE A 509 16.79 -1.93 -4.22
C ILE A 509 16.67 -0.85 -3.15
N HIS A 510 16.05 -1.13 -2.00
CA HIS A 510 15.76 -0.11 -0.98
C HIS A 510 16.89 0.16 0.01
N TYR A 511 17.82 -0.79 0.20
CA TYR A 511 18.79 -0.74 1.30
C TYR A 511 20.26 -0.69 0.87
N ARG A 512 20.55 -0.34 -0.39
CA ARG A 512 21.91 -0.04 -0.89
C ARG A 512 22.57 1.20 -0.27
N ALA A 513 21.88 1.96 0.58
CA ALA A 513 22.40 3.25 1.08
C ALA A 513 23.72 3.12 1.88
N THR A 514 23.90 2.03 2.64
CA THR A 514 25.17 1.76 3.34
C THR A 514 26.13 0.88 2.55
N SER A 515 25.66 0.29 1.42
CA SER A 515 26.59 -0.27 0.44
C SER A 515 27.52 0.84 -0.05
N GLY A 516 27.03 2.06 -0.29
CA GLY A 516 27.87 3.15 -0.77
C GLY A 516 29.18 3.38 0.01
N MET A 517 29.17 3.31 1.35
CA MET A 517 30.41 3.47 2.15
C MET A 517 31.29 2.22 2.09
N ILE A 518 30.72 1.03 2.32
CA ILE A 518 31.48 -0.24 2.34
C ILE A 518 32.01 -0.55 0.93
N GLU A 519 31.17 -0.41 -0.09
CA GLU A 519 31.49 -0.51 -1.51
C GLU A 519 32.52 0.54 -1.90
N ARG A 520 32.39 1.81 -1.46
CA ARG A 520 33.45 2.81 -1.67
C ARG A 520 34.76 2.34 -1.05
N ILE A 521 34.76 1.86 0.19
CA ILE A 521 35.99 1.38 0.85
C ILE A 521 36.58 0.17 0.12
N GLU A 522 35.78 -0.86 -0.19
CA GLU A 522 36.23 -2.07 -0.88
C GLU A 522 36.73 -1.75 -2.31
N ILE A 523 36.02 -0.91 -3.05
CA ILE A 523 36.46 -0.44 -4.38
C ILE A 523 37.70 0.45 -4.25
N SER A 524 37.79 1.34 -3.27
CA SER A 524 38.98 2.16 -3.03
C SER A 524 40.21 1.30 -2.71
N LYS A 525 40.07 0.22 -1.92
CA LYS A 525 41.16 -0.76 -1.72
C LYS A 525 41.59 -1.37 -3.05
N LEU A 526 40.64 -1.75 -3.90
CA LEU A 526 40.94 -2.30 -5.22
C LEU A 526 41.65 -1.28 -6.14
N MET A 527 41.17 -0.04 -6.17
CA MET A 527 41.80 1.06 -6.92
C MET A 527 43.23 1.33 -6.42
N LEU A 528 43.43 1.35 -5.10
CA LEU A 528 44.73 1.57 -4.48
C LEU A 528 45.71 0.40 -4.71
N MET A 529 45.22 -0.84 -4.72
CA MET A 529 46.04 -2.01 -5.07
C MET A 529 46.49 -1.99 -6.53
N GLN A 530 45.67 -1.42 -7.42
CA GLN A 530 46.00 -1.21 -8.82
C GLN A 530 47.06 -0.10 -8.98
N GLU A 531 46.91 1.01 -8.26
CA GLU A 531 47.90 2.12 -8.26
C GLU A 531 49.25 1.69 -7.68
N THR A 532 49.26 0.94 -6.59
CA THR A 532 50.48 0.45 -5.92
C THR A 532 51.07 -0.81 -6.56
N ASN A 533 50.51 -1.29 -7.68
CA ASN A 533 50.88 -2.53 -8.38
C ASN A 533 51.07 -3.73 -7.44
N SER A 534 50.24 -3.83 -6.40
CA SER A 534 50.36 -4.84 -5.33
C SER A 534 49.36 -5.99 -5.49
N VAL A 535 48.66 -6.08 -6.63
CA VAL A 535 47.64 -7.09 -6.93
C VAL A 535 48.14 -8.52 -6.68
N SER A 536 49.36 -8.83 -7.09
CA SER A 536 49.97 -10.16 -6.92
C SER A 536 50.16 -10.54 -5.45
N LYS A 537 50.37 -9.57 -4.55
CA LYS A 537 50.59 -9.81 -3.11
C LYS A 537 49.32 -10.25 -2.38
N PHE A 538 48.16 -9.91 -2.93
CA PHE A 538 46.85 -10.18 -2.34
C PHE A 538 46.01 -11.15 -3.17
N ALA A 539 46.62 -11.84 -4.14
CA ALA A 539 45.93 -12.85 -4.94
C ALA A 539 45.35 -13.97 -4.06
N GLY A 540 44.05 -14.24 -4.21
CA GLY A 540 43.34 -15.25 -3.43
C GLY A 540 42.84 -14.81 -2.05
N LYS A 541 43.09 -13.56 -1.63
CA LYS A 541 42.51 -12.98 -0.40
C LYS A 541 41.19 -12.27 -0.69
N ASN A 542 40.27 -12.26 0.27
CA ASN A 542 39.05 -11.46 0.16
C ASN A 542 39.36 -9.98 0.44
N LEU A 543 38.70 -9.06 -0.27
CA LEU A 543 38.85 -7.60 -0.11
C LEU A 543 38.60 -7.08 1.32
N ARG A 544 37.77 -7.81 2.09
CA ARG A 544 37.48 -7.48 3.49
C ARG A 544 38.66 -7.71 4.43
N ASP A 545 39.50 -8.69 4.11
CA ASP A 545 40.59 -9.14 4.97
C ASP A 545 41.87 -8.31 4.75
N ILE A 546 41.90 -7.47 3.71
CA ILE A 546 43.03 -6.62 3.35
C ILE A 546 42.92 -5.32 4.15
N GLN A 547 43.90 -5.02 5.02
CA GLN A 547 43.95 -3.74 5.74
C GLN A 547 44.57 -2.64 4.87
N PHE A 548 44.27 -1.37 5.14
CA PHE A 548 44.81 -0.26 4.35
C PHE A 548 46.32 -0.11 4.54
N GLU A 549 46.78 -0.40 5.75
CA GLU A 549 48.18 -0.39 6.16
C GLU A 549 49.01 -1.40 5.35
N ASP A 550 48.42 -2.55 5.00
CA ASP A 550 49.06 -3.57 4.19
C ASP A 550 49.27 -3.12 2.73
N ILE A 551 48.40 -2.25 2.22
CA ILE A 551 48.44 -1.76 0.83
C ILE A 551 49.42 -0.59 0.70
N LEU A 552 49.41 0.32 1.68
CA LEU A 552 50.20 1.55 1.64
C LEU A 552 51.68 1.32 1.99
N GLY A 553 52.00 0.33 2.82
CA GLY A 553 53.33 0.20 3.42
C GLY A 553 53.66 1.40 4.32
N ASP A 554 54.49 1.20 5.35
CA ASP A 554 54.87 2.27 6.29
C ASP A 554 55.34 3.51 5.52
N SER A 555 54.47 4.51 5.46
CA SER A 555 54.74 5.84 4.94
C SER A 555 54.11 6.82 5.93
N ASP A 556 55.00 7.53 6.63
CA ASP A 556 54.69 8.49 7.67
C ASP A 556 53.74 9.60 7.19
N THR A 557 52.71 9.83 8.01
CA THR A 557 51.92 11.04 8.27
C THR A 557 51.80 12.12 7.18
N THR A 558 50.56 12.50 6.87
CA THR A 558 50.13 13.91 7.00
C THR A 558 48.64 13.99 7.39
N ASN A 559 48.38 14.76 8.45
CA ASN A 559 47.06 15.22 8.87
C ASN A 559 46.47 16.12 7.79
N ASP A 560 45.19 15.94 7.46
CA ASP A 560 44.37 17.07 7.04
C ASP A 560 42.92 16.95 7.54
N SER A 561 42.40 18.11 7.89
CA SER A 561 41.28 18.33 8.80
C SER A 561 39.94 18.22 8.07
N ASN A 562 38.98 17.50 8.65
CA ASN A 562 37.60 17.41 8.16
C ASN A 562 36.77 18.62 8.64
N ASP A 563 36.31 19.46 7.71
CA ASP A 563 35.14 20.31 7.91
C ASP A 563 33.95 19.70 7.15
N LEU A 564 32.99 19.14 7.91
CA LEU A 564 31.68 18.72 7.41
C LEU A 564 30.64 19.74 7.83
N VAL A 565 30.13 20.51 6.85
CA VAL A 565 29.02 21.45 7.05
C VAL A 565 27.71 20.69 6.92
N ASP A 566 26.93 20.75 7.99
CA ASP A 566 25.59 20.19 8.12
C ASP A 566 24.59 21.04 7.32
N THR A 567 23.85 20.44 6.39
CA THR A 567 22.68 21.06 5.78
C THR A 567 21.49 20.14 5.96
N ASN A 568 20.62 20.54 6.90
CA ASN A 568 19.30 19.97 7.10
C ASN A 568 18.43 20.27 5.88
N ASP A 569 17.86 19.23 5.28
CA ASP A 569 16.64 19.38 4.50
C ASP A 569 15.70 18.19 4.75
N GLU A 570 14.55 18.50 5.34
CA GLU A 570 13.49 17.55 5.66
C GLU A 570 12.58 17.38 4.43
N SER A 571 12.51 16.17 3.88
CA SER A 571 11.37 15.77 3.06
C SER A 571 10.96 14.32 3.35
N ASN A 572 9.82 14.20 4.02
CA ASN A 572 9.30 12.95 4.55
C ASN A 572 8.22 12.39 3.61
N ASP A 573 8.62 11.82 2.47
CA ASP A 573 7.70 11.14 1.56
C ASP A 573 7.70 9.62 1.80
N HIS A 574 6.76 9.21 2.64
CA HIS A 574 6.49 7.82 2.99
C HIS A 574 5.71 7.12 1.85
N VAL A 575 6.40 6.65 0.81
CA VAL A 575 5.78 5.85 -0.28
C VAL A 575 5.87 4.34 0.02
N ASP A 576 5.22 3.89 1.09
CA ASP A 576 4.97 2.46 1.34
C ASP A 576 3.72 2.01 0.54
N ALA A 577 3.79 2.03 -0.80
CA ALA A 577 2.82 1.37 -1.70
C ALA A 577 3.24 1.36 -3.19
N LEU A 578 4.45 0.88 -3.51
CA LEU A 578 4.78 0.41 -4.86
C LEU A 578 5.13 -1.07 -4.81
N ASP A 579 4.18 -1.85 -4.30
CA ASP A 579 4.10 -3.29 -4.54
C ASP A 579 2.89 -3.52 -5.45
N ALA A 580 2.92 -2.85 -6.61
CA ALA A 580 2.10 -3.20 -7.74
C ALA A 580 2.99 -4.05 -8.64
N THR A 581 2.99 -5.36 -8.36
CA THR A 581 3.44 -6.37 -9.30
C THR A 581 2.91 -6.03 -10.68
N SER A 582 3.83 -5.88 -11.62
CA SER A 582 3.63 -5.52 -13.01
C SER A 582 2.95 -6.63 -13.79
N GLU A 583 1.74 -7.00 -13.40
CA GLU A 583 0.89 -7.89 -14.17
C GLU A 583 -0.55 -7.41 -14.01
N ASN A 584 -1.05 -6.70 -15.03
CA ASN A 584 -2.48 -6.62 -15.29
C ASN A 584 -2.82 -7.88 -16.12
N PRO A 585 -3.51 -8.89 -15.57
CA PRO A 585 -3.84 -10.11 -16.30
C PRO A 585 -4.73 -9.89 -17.52
N ILE A 586 -5.33 -8.70 -17.64
CA ILE A 586 -6.23 -8.34 -18.75
C ILE A 586 -5.41 -7.83 -19.96
N VAL A 587 -4.21 -7.29 -19.72
CA VAL A 587 -3.30 -6.81 -20.78
C VAL A 587 -2.63 -7.97 -21.53
N SER A 588 -2.42 -9.11 -20.86
CA SER A 588 -1.86 -10.33 -21.45
C SER A 588 -2.85 -11.10 -22.33
N VAL A 589 -4.16 -10.87 -22.22
CA VAL A 589 -5.16 -11.53 -23.10
C VAL A 589 -5.10 -11.00 -24.54
N LEU A 590 -4.67 -9.75 -24.72
CA LEU A 590 -4.41 -9.16 -26.03
C LEU A 590 -3.04 -9.56 -26.62
N ASP A 591 -2.17 -10.22 -25.83
CA ASP A 591 -0.85 -10.64 -26.30
C ASP A 591 -0.91 -11.96 -27.11
N ASN A 592 -2.08 -12.62 -27.18
CA ASN A 592 -2.26 -13.87 -27.93
C ASN A 592 -2.26 -13.71 -29.47
N ASP A 593 -2.39 -12.49 -30.00
CA ASP A 593 -2.41 -12.25 -31.47
C ASP A 593 -1.10 -11.71 -32.04
N PHE A 594 -0.08 -11.45 -31.21
CA PHE A 594 1.25 -11.11 -31.70
C PHE A 594 2.31 -11.86 -30.89
N GLY A 595 2.64 -13.07 -31.36
CA GLY A 595 3.74 -13.86 -30.84
C GLY A 595 5.01 -13.03 -30.76
N ARG A 596 5.40 -12.62 -29.55
CA ARG A 596 6.80 -12.31 -29.25
C ARG A 596 7.58 -13.56 -29.56
N ARG A 597 8.47 -13.50 -30.56
CA ARG A 597 9.47 -14.55 -30.78
C ARG A 597 10.21 -14.74 -29.45
N SER A 598 9.97 -15.88 -28.82
CA SER A 598 10.79 -16.40 -27.72
C SER A 598 12.24 -16.26 -28.15
N THR A 599 13.02 -15.46 -27.42
CA THR A 599 14.48 -15.57 -27.49
C THR A 599 14.80 -16.92 -26.86
N ASN A 600 14.92 -17.96 -27.69
CA ASN A 600 15.37 -19.27 -27.25
C ASN A 600 16.70 -19.06 -26.52
N LYS A 601 16.78 -19.49 -25.26
CA LYS A 601 18.06 -19.58 -24.54
C LYS A 601 18.96 -20.53 -25.33
N VAL A 602 20.00 -19.99 -25.95
CA VAL A 602 21.01 -20.79 -26.65
C VAL A 602 21.95 -21.38 -25.60
N THR A 603 21.93 -22.71 -25.45
CA THR A 603 22.91 -23.44 -24.65
C THR A 603 24.22 -23.48 -25.43
N ARG A 604 25.29 -22.86 -24.91
CA ARG A 604 26.62 -22.91 -25.54
C ARG A 604 27.29 -24.24 -25.20
N VAL A 605 27.61 -25.04 -26.22
CA VAL A 605 28.35 -26.30 -26.10
C VAL A 605 29.73 -26.09 -26.70
N GLN A 606 30.76 -26.65 -26.07
CA GLN A 606 32.14 -26.60 -26.58
C GLN A 606 32.30 -27.58 -27.75
N TRP A 607 32.97 -27.17 -28.82
CA TRP A 607 33.21 -28.03 -29.99
C TRP A 607 34.11 -29.21 -29.64
N SER A 608 33.84 -30.36 -30.26
CA SER A 608 34.73 -31.51 -30.24
C SER A 608 35.98 -31.26 -31.09
N LYS A 609 37.04 -32.04 -30.87
CA LYS A 609 38.29 -31.91 -31.64
C LYS A 609 38.08 -32.17 -33.13
N ASP A 610 37.17 -33.08 -33.47
CA ASP A 610 36.87 -33.44 -34.85
C ASP A 610 36.09 -32.32 -35.56
N GLU A 611 35.14 -31.68 -34.86
CA GLU A 611 34.41 -30.49 -35.34
C GLU A 611 35.34 -29.29 -35.54
N GLU A 612 36.31 -29.09 -34.64
CA GLU A 612 37.30 -28.02 -34.77
C GLU A 612 38.20 -28.24 -36.00
N GLN A 613 38.61 -29.48 -36.27
CA GLN A 613 39.45 -29.81 -37.42
C GLN A 613 38.71 -29.59 -38.75
N GLU A 614 37.46 -30.03 -38.85
CA GLU A 614 36.64 -29.85 -40.05
C GLU A 614 36.39 -28.36 -40.35
N LEU A 615 36.11 -27.54 -39.32
CA LEU A 615 35.97 -26.09 -39.48
C LEU A 615 37.29 -25.40 -39.86
N ARG A 616 38.44 -25.90 -39.39
CA ARG A 616 39.76 -25.38 -39.78
C ARG A 616 40.07 -25.61 -41.25
N GLU A 617 39.56 -26.68 -41.86
CA GLU A 617 39.71 -26.91 -43.30
C GLU A 617 38.92 -25.89 -44.12
N TYR A 618 37.63 -25.70 -43.80
CA TYR A 618 36.74 -24.80 -44.54
C TYR A 618 36.98 -23.31 -44.29
N LEU A 619 37.51 -22.93 -43.12
CA LEU A 619 37.82 -21.54 -42.76
C LEU A 619 39.32 -21.24 -42.72
N SER A 620 40.16 -22.13 -43.26
CA SER A 620 41.62 -22.01 -43.29
C SER A 620 42.12 -20.65 -43.79
N ASP A 621 41.48 -20.09 -44.81
CA ASP A 621 41.82 -18.78 -45.40
C ASP A 621 41.60 -17.58 -44.44
N TYR A 622 40.81 -17.76 -43.39
CA TYR A 622 40.41 -16.73 -42.44
C TYR A 622 41.19 -16.82 -41.12
N ILE A 623 41.69 -18.01 -40.77
CA ILE A 623 42.41 -18.24 -39.51
C ILE A 623 43.73 -17.46 -39.51
N GLY A 624 43.90 -16.58 -38.52
CA GLY A 624 45.09 -15.75 -38.34
C GLY A 624 45.19 -14.51 -39.24
N LYS A 625 44.19 -14.26 -40.11
CA LYS A 625 44.19 -13.10 -41.02
C LYS A 625 43.01 -12.15 -40.80
N LYS A 626 41.77 -12.63 -40.97
CA LYS A 626 40.56 -11.80 -40.87
C LYS A 626 39.35 -12.65 -40.46
N CYS A 627 38.42 -12.08 -39.72
CA CYS A 627 37.20 -12.78 -39.30
C CYS A 627 36.35 -13.17 -40.55
N PRO A 628 35.87 -14.43 -40.63
CA PRO A 628 35.03 -14.88 -41.74
C PRO A 628 33.67 -14.17 -41.73
N GLY A 629 33.24 -13.74 -42.91
CA GLY A 629 31.91 -13.13 -43.08
C GLY A 629 30.78 -14.17 -43.08
N MET A 630 29.54 -13.73 -42.87
CA MET A 630 28.36 -14.59 -42.72
C MET A 630 28.18 -15.64 -43.84
N LYS A 631 28.57 -15.33 -45.09
CA LYS A 631 28.50 -16.29 -46.21
C LYS A 631 29.48 -17.46 -46.06
N ALA A 632 30.71 -17.18 -45.63
CA ALA A 632 31.73 -18.21 -45.42
C ALA A 632 31.36 -19.11 -44.23
N CYS A 633 30.83 -18.54 -43.15
CA CYS A 633 30.36 -19.31 -42.00
C CYS A 633 29.17 -20.23 -42.38
N LYS A 634 28.21 -19.73 -43.17
CA LYS A 634 27.09 -20.56 -43.64
C LYS A 634 27.55 -21.71 -44.54
N TYR A 635 28.48 -21.44 -45.45
CA TYR A 635 29.05 -22.48 -46.30
C TYR A 635 29.73 -23.57 -45.47
N ALA A 636 30.54 -23.21 -44.47
CA ALA A 636 31.17 -24.18 -43.58
C ALA A 636 30.13 -25.04 -42.83
N ILE A 637 29.06 -24.42 -42.30
CA ILE A 637 27.97 -25.14 -41.60
C ILE A 637 27.22 -26.10 -42.52
N GLU A 638 26.97 -25.71 -43.78
CA GLU A 638 26.25 -26.55 -44.75
C GLU A 638 27.06 -27.76 -45.21
N GLN A 639 28.39 -27.67 -45.21
CA GLN A 639 29.28 -28.75 -45.64
C GLN A 639 29.70 -29.68 -44.50
N THR A 640 29.70 -29.20 -43.25
CA THR A 640 30.05 -30.01 -42.09
C THR A 640 28.93 -30.99 -41.75
N ALA A 641 29.23 -32.29 -41.78
CA ALA A 641 28.25 -33.32 -41.44
C ALA A 641 27.96 -33.42 -39.93
N LEU A 642 28.84 -32.85 -39.09
CA LEU A 642 28.81 -32.98 -37.64
C LEU A 642 28.07 -31.83 -36.92
N LEU A 643 27.87 -30.68 -37.57
CA LEU A 643 27.24 -29.50 -36.95
C LEU A 643 25.71 -29.49 -37.13
N GLY A 644 25.00 -30.29 -36.32
CA GLY A 644 23.54 -30.23 -36.23
C GLY A 644 23.04 -28.91 -35.62
N CYS A 645 22.52 -27.98 -36.44
CA CYS A 645 21.79 -26.77 -36.02
C CYS A 645 22.48 -25.82 -35.01
N PHE A 646 23.79 -25.62 -35.11
CA PHE A 646 24.50 -24.61 -34.31
C PHE A 646 24.78 -23.32 -35.09
N HIS A 647 24.48 -22.16 -34.51
CA HIS A 647 24.86 -20.86 -35.05
C HIS A 647 26.34 -20.59 -34.73
N ILE A 648 27.20 -20.57 -35.76
CA ILE A 648 28.55 -20.02 -35.63
C ILE A 648 28.41 -18.50 -35.44
N MET A 649 28.65 -18.00 -34.23
CA MET A 649 28.86 -16.56 -34.02
C MET A 649 30.35 -16.26 -34.24
N GLY A 650 30.62 -15.26 -35.08
CA GLY A 650 31.95 -14.90 -35.57
C GLY A 650 32.87 -14.21 -34.58
#